data_AF-A0AAU8G2S7-F1
#
_entry.id   AF-A0AAU8G2S7-F1
#
_cell.length_a   1.000
_cell.length_b   1.000
_cell.length_c   1.000
_cell.angle_alpha   90.00
_cell.angle_beta   90.00
_cell.angle_gamma   90.00
#
_symmetry.space_group_name_H-M   'P 1'
#
loop_
_entity.id
_entity.type
_entity.pdbx_description
1 polymer ?
#
loop_
_entity_poly.entity_id
_entity_poly.type
_entity_poly.pdbx_seq_one_letter_code
_entity_poly.pdbx_strand_id
1 'polypeptide(L)'
;MPRTSRRAAPPPTAPHARAARRRATAAAIAAAVTLAALAAVPPASADPAPSTSADAVAAPGDGEYTQRFLELYAKIHDPANGYFSPQGIPYHAVETLMVEAPDYGHETTSEAYSFWLWLETSYGQVTGDWEPFNHAWDTLEAYMIPTTENQPTNGAYDPAKPATYAPEFNHPSQYPSQLDSSVSVGSDPIGAELRSTYGTPEVYGMHWLADVDNVYGFGAAPGSSTLLGPDHEGTSYINTFQRGPQESVWETVPQPSIDDFSYGGENGYLDLFTGDASYAKQWKYTNAPDADARAVEAAYWANKFATEQGQPEAVADTVGKASKMGDYLRYALFDKYFKTPGCESTSCAAGSGRSSAHYLLSWYYAWGGALDTSGPWAWRIGSSHAHFGYQNPMAAWALANDPALQPASPTARDDWGTSLDRQIELFQWLQSPEGGIAGGSTNSWDGHYADRPDDVATFYGMAYTEAPVYHDPPSNSWMGMQGWGVERIAQLYEETGDERAEAILDKWVPWVIDHVTVTDDSWQIPSNLAWSGQPDDWDPQNPGDNAGLSVEVTGYGQDVGVAGALARSLMYYAAGGDGPQHDAAQQVARDLLDAIWEQNSDPVGVATTETRADYARFDDVLTSTTGDGTYVPAGWTGTMPNGDVIEPGASFLDLRSFYLDDPDWSKVQAYLDGGPAPEFTYHRFWAQTAVATALADYDRLFGEDVPTEPDTESPTTPTDLAVTGTTATTASLAWTASTDDVRVVAYDVLRDGEVVGSTARTTFTDEDLAPETTYRYTVRARDAAGNISPVSVAAEATTLADDGGPEPGACTATYTTRGSWQGGYQGEVTVTAGPSGVSGWTVSLDLAPGGLSQAWNATTSVSGSVLTATNVGWNGTLAAGGTTSFGFIGTGAPPSSPTVACG
;
A
#
# COMPACT_ATOMS: atom_id res chain seq x y z
N MET A 1 0.20 -7.43 74.36
CA MET A 1 0.44 -8.54 75.32
C MET A 1 -0.36 -9.75 74.85
N PRO A 2 0.15 -11.00 74.96
CA PRO A 2 1.48 -11.54 74.61
C PRO A 2 1.34 -12.74 73.61
N ARG A 3 2.34 -13.38 72.99
CA ARG A 3 3.81 -13.31 72.87
C ARG A 3 4.26 -14.33 71.78
N THR A 4 5.21 -13.94 70.92
CA THR A 4 6.46 -14.61 70.46
C THR A 4 6.65 -16.13 70.76
N SER A 5 7.25 -16.95 69.88
CA SER A 5 8.71 -17.02 69.57
C SER A 5 9.02 -18.26 68.66
N ARG A 6 9.83 -18.18 67.59
CA ARG A 6 11.29 -18.44 67.40
C ARG A 6 11.74 -19.87 66.94
N ARG A 7 12.60 -19.87 65.90
CA ARG A 7 13.79 -20.73 65.60
C ARG A 7 13.53 -22.19 65.17
N ALA A 8 14.31 -22.88 64.32
CA ALA A 8 15.59 -22.68 63.59
C ALA A 8 15.71 -23.75 62.46
N ALA A 9 16.62 -23.54 61.50
CA ALA A 9 17.11 -24.49 60.47
C ALA A 9 17.91 -25.69 61.10
N PRO A 10 18.56 -26.66 60.38
CA PRO A 10 18.76 -26.90 58.92
C PRO A 10 18.67 -28.46 58.55
N PRO A 11 19.26 -28.99 57.44
CA PRO A 11 19.06 -30.36 56.86
C PRO A 11 20.10 -31.38 57.44
N PRO A 12 20.63 -32.47 56.80
CA PRO A 12 20.33 -33.26 55.57
C PRO A 12 20.40 -34.80 55.82
N THR A 13 20.34 -35.66 54.78
CA THR A 13 21.28 -36.80 54.52
C THR A 13 20.74 -37.76 53.43
N ALA A 14 21.57 -38.04 52.42
CA ALA A 14 21.48 -39.16 51.46
C ALA A 14 22.29 -40.38 51.99
N PRO A 15 22.72 -41.40 51.19
CA PRO A 15 22.10 -42.23 50.14
C PRO A 15 22.40 -43.75 50.36
N HIS A 16 22.00 -44.64 49.43
CA HIS A 16 22.71 -45.91 49.18
C HIS A 16 22.83 -46.26 47.68
N ALA A 17 24.01 -46.78 47.34
CA ALA A 17 24.59 -46.97 46.01
C ALA A 17 24.45 -48.40 45.46
N ARG A 18 24.67 -48.59 44.15
CA ARG A 18 25.80 -49.40 43.64
C ARG A 18 26.02 -49.26 42.12
N ALA A 19 27.30 -49.38 41.77
CA ALA A 19 27.93 -48.98 40.52
C ALA A 19 28.50 -50.17 39.71
N ALA A 20 28.88 -49.93 38.45
CA ALA A 20 30.06 -50.51 37.80
C ALA A 20 30.51 -49.59 36.64
N ARG A 21 31.61 -48.81 36.77
CA ARG A 21 33.05 -49.09 36.46
C ARG A 21 33.50 -48.38 35.15
N ARG A 22 34.21 -47.24 35.25
CA ARG A 22 35.70 -47.01 35.20
C ARG A 22 36.20 -46.79 33.74
N ARG A 23 37.00 -45.79 33.36
CA ARG A 23 38.19 -45.07 33.93
C ARG A 23 38.23 -43.64 33.33
N ALA A 24 38.42 -42.53 34.05
CA ALA A 24 39.57 -42.00 34.81
C ALA A 24 40.68 -41.31 33.96
N THR A 25 40.81 -39.99 34.09
CA THR A 25 42.07 -39.26 34.41
C THR A 25 41.76 -37.81 34.82
N ALA A 26 42.56 -37.28 35.73
CA ALA A 26 42.33 -36.07 36.52
C ALA A 26 43.43 -35.02 36.28
N ALA A 27 43.15 -33.74 36.53
CA ALA A 27 44.15 -32.74 36.90
C ALA A 27 43.50 -31.61 37.73
N ALA A 28 44.29 -31.05 38.65
CA ALA A 28 43.88 -30.22 39.77
C ALA A 28 44.48 -28.80 39.69
N ILE A 29 43.72 -27.83 40.23
CA ILE A 29 44.11 -26.66 41.07
C ILE A 29 45.24 -25.72 40.57
N ALA A 30 44.93 -24.41 40.43
CA ALA A 30 45.48 -23.32 41.26
C ALA A 30 45.00 -21.92 40.81
N ALA A 31 44.78 -21.03 41.78
CA ALA A 31 44.34 -19.64 41.62
C ALA A 31 45.51 -18.64 41.70
N ALA A 32 45.41 -17.48 41.04
CA ALA A 32 45.89 -16.18 41.54
C ALA A 32 45.41 -15.00 40.67
N VAL A 33 45.14 -13.89 41.36
CA VAL A 33 44.53 -12.61 40.96
C VAL A 33 45.54 -11.64 40.31
N THR A 34 45.10 -10.77 39.40
CA THR A 34 45.56 -9.36 39.31
C THR A 34 44.51 -8.47 38.62
N LEU A 35 44.41 -7.23 39.10
CA LEU A 35 43.42 -6.19 38.79
C LEU A 35 43.95 -5.18 37.75
N ALA A 36 43.00 -4.59 37.02
CA ALA A 36 42.99 -3.23 36.42
C ALA A 36 43.73 -2.96 35.10
N ALA A 37 42.97 -2.59 34.05
CA ALA A 37 43.00 -1.24 33.45
C ALA A 37 41.89 -1.08 32.38
N LEU A 38 41.27 0.12 32.36
CA LEU A 38 40.36 0.63 31.34
C LEU A 38 41.04 0.71 29.94
N ALA A 39 40.28 0.45 28.87
CA ALA A 39 40.17 1.31 27.67
C ALA A 39 39.41 0.64 26.51
N ALA A 40 38.51 1.43 25.89
CA ALA A 40 38.03 1.36 24.51
C ALA A 40 37.17 0.16 24.05
N VAL A 41 35.86 0.41 23.95
CA VAL A 41 34.96 -0.26 23.00
C VAL A 41 35.29 0.27 21.60
N PRO A 42 35.64 -0.55 20.60
CA PRO A 42 35.73 -0.10 19.22
C PRO A 42 34.32 -0.03 18.59
N PRO A 43 34.09 0.85 17.61
CA PRO A 43 32.79 0.96 16.95
C PRO A 43 32.51 -0.29 16.11
N ALA A 44 31.21 -0.58 15.93
CA ALA A 44 30.72 -1.54 14.96
C ALA A 44 31.35 -1.26 13.59
N SER A 45 31.95 -2.28 12.97
CA SER A 45 32.45 -2.19 11.61
C SER A 45 32.26 -3.51 10.87
N ALA A 46 31.60 -3.37 9.73
CA ALA A 46 31.57 -4.24 8.55
C ALA A 46 30.76 -5.54 8.65
N ASP A 47 29.72 -5.58 7.82
CA ASP A 47 28.88 -6.72 7.49
C ASP A 47 29.71 -7.98 7.16
N PRO A 48 29.25 -9.18 7.57
CA PRO A 48 29.82 -10.40 7.04
C PRO A 48 29.37 -10.58 5.58
N ALA A 49 30.35 -10.72 4.69
CA ALA A 49 30.12 -11.06 3.29
C ALA A 49 29.29 -12.35 3.15
N PRO A 50 28.39 -12.45 2.15
CA PRO A 50 27.48 -13.58 2.01
C PRO A 50 28.26 -14.86 1.70
N SER A 51 27.91 -15.94 2.40
CA SER A 51 28.43 -17.27 2.13
C SER A 51 27.77 -17.83 0.87
N THR A 52 28.53 -17.95 -0.21
CA THR A 52 28.08 -18.61 -1.44
C THR A 52 28.01 -20.13 -1.24
N SER A 53 26.81 -20.65 -0.96
CA SER A 53 26.39 -21.98 -1.39
C SER A 53 25.18 -21.80 -2.30
N ALA A 54 25.45 -21.53 -3.58
CA ALA A 54 24.44 -21.54 -4.63
C ALA A 54 24.05 -23.00 -4.91
N ASP A 55 23.07 -23.50 -4.17
CA ASP A 55 22.17 -24.51 -4.72
C ASP A 55 21.30 -23.81 -5.77
N ALA A 56 21.08 -24.48 -6.90
CA ALA A 56 20.54 -23.87 -8.11
C ALA A 56 19.13 -23.31 -7.88
N VAL A 57 19.03 -21.97 -7.91
CA VAL A 57 17.79 -21.21 -8.06
C VAL A 57 17.10 -21.70 -9.35
N ALA A 58 15.81 -22.00 -9.27
CA ALA A 58 15.03 -22.33 -10.47
C ALA A 58 15.05 -21.12 -11.41
N ALA A 59 15.13 -21.34 -12.73
CA ALA A 59 15.00 -20.22 -13.66
C ALA A 59 13.61 -19.58 -13.44
N PRO A 60 13.49 -18.25 -13.34
CA PRO A 60 12.19 -17.58 -13.21
C PRO A 60 11.29 -17.98 -14.37
N GLY A 61 9.97 -18.04 -14.13
CA GLY A 61 9.00 -18.32 -15.18
C GLY A 61 9.12 -17.35 -16.36
N ASP A 62 8.98 -17.86 -17.59
CA ASP A 62 9.10 -17.09 -18.82
C ASP A 62 7.78 -16.40 -19.26
N GLY A 63 6.71 -16.53 -18.45
CA GLY A 63 5.39 -15.99 -18.73
C GLY A 63 5.34 -14.46 -18.72
N GLU A 64 4.42 -13.88 -19.51
CA GLU A 64 4.34 -12.43 -19.68
C GLU A 64 4.08 -11.71 -18.35
N TYR A 65 3.10 -12.16 -17.57
CA TYR A 65 2.75 -11.50 -16.31
C TYR A 65 3.81 -11.71 -15.22
N THR A 66 4.52 -12.83 -15.25
CA THR A 66 5.71 -13.09 -14.43
C THR A 66 6.78 -12.05 -14.70
N GLN A 67 7.03 -11.71 -15.97
CA GLN A 67 8.00 -10.68 -16.33
C GLN A 67 7.55 -9.27 -15.92
N ARG A 68 6.25 -8.97 -16.04
CA ARG A 68 5.66 -7.72 -15.53
C ARG A 68 5.81 -7.62 -14.00
N PHE A 69 5.55 -8.72 -13.28
CA PHE A 69 5.80 -8.82 -11.85
C PHE A 69 7.27 -8.55 -11.50
N LEU A 70 8.22 -9.22 -12.16
CA LEU A 70 9.66 -9.04 -11.89
C LEU A 70 10.13 -7.62 -12.22
N GLU A 71 9.59 -6.99 -13.26
CA GLU A 71 9.87 -5.58 -13.58
C GLU A 71 9.34 -4.65 -12.48
N LEU A 72 8.09 -4.81 -12.04
CA LEU A 72 7.52 -3.98 -10.98
C LEU A 72 8.22 -4.23 -9.62
N TYR A 73 8.52 -5.49 -9.30
CA TYR A 73 9.32 -5.86 -8.13
C TYR A 73 10.69 -5.18 -8.14
N ALA A 74 11.36 -5.14 -9.30
CA ALA A 74 12.64 -4.46 -9.46
C ALA A 74 12.51 -2.94 -9.27
N LYS A 75 11.42 -2.32 -9.74
CA LYS A 75 11.14 -0.90 -9.49
C LYS A 75 10.89 -0.61 -8.00
N ILE A 76 10.14 -1.46 -7.31
CA ILE A 76 9.87 -1.33 -5.86
C ILE A 76 11.18 -1.41 -5.06
N HIS A 77 12.08 -2.32 -5.44
CA HIS A 77 13.35 -2.54 -4.75
C HIS A 77 14.51 -1.66 -5.23
N ASP A 78 14.33 -0.85 -6.27
CA ASP A 78 15.36 0.11 -6.69
C ASP A 78 15.45 1.23 -5.65
N PRO A 79 16.58 1.39 -4.94
CA PRO A 79 16.73 2.46 -3.96
C PRO A 79 16.56 3.87 -4.56
N ALA A 80 16.70 4.03 -5.88
CA ALA A 80 16.44 5.29 -6.56
C ALA A 80 14.95 5.69 -6.58
N ASN A 81 14.04 4.71 -6.43
CA ASN A 81 12.60 4.92 -6.44
C ASN A 81 12.02 5.18 -5.04
N GLY A 82 12.80 4.99 -3.97
CA GLY A 82 12.46 5.55 -2.65
C GLY A 82 11.35 4.85 -1.87
N TYR A 83 10.95 3.62 -2.20
CA TYR A 83 9.92 2.88 -1.44
C TYR A 83 10.34 2.51 -0.02
N PHE A 84 11.64 2.35 0.21
CA PHE A 84 12.21 1.96 1.50
C PHE A 84 13.11 3.07 2.04
N SER A 85 13.06 3.25 3.35
CA SER A 85 14.00 4.10 4.07
C SER A 85 15.44 3.55 4.02
N PRO A 86 16.45 4.34 4.40
CA PRO A 86 17.82 3.85 4.55
C PRO A 86 17.96 2.68 5.54
N GLN A 87 16.97 2.46 6.42
CA GLN A 87 16.93 1.33 7.36
C GLN A 87 16.30 0.07 6.74
N GLY A 88 15.84 0.11 5.49
CA GLY A 88 15.14 -0.99 4.82
C GLY A 88 13.68 -1.12 5.23
N ILE A 89 13.06 -0.05 5.73
CA ILE A 89 11.67 -0.05 6.19
C ILE A 89 10.79 0.52 5.08
N PRO A 90 9.74 -0.17 4.63
CA PRO A 90 8.85 0.36 3.60
C PRO A 90 8.13 1.59 4.14
N TYR A 91 8.05 2.66 3.36
CA TYR A 91 7.14 3.77 3.64
C TYR A 91 5.71 3.40 3.24
N HIS A 92 4.74 4.21 3.65
CA HIS A 92 3.37 4.11 3.15
C HIS A 92 3.30 4.46 1.66
N ALA A 93 4.03 5.51 1.24
CA ALA A 93 4.21 5.89 -0.15
C ALA A 93 5.58 6.53 -0.40
N VAL A 94 6.01 6.56 -1.66
CA VAL A 94 7.22 7.27 -2.10
C VAL A 94 7.09 8.77 -1.90
N GLU A 95 5.91 9.32 -2.17
CA GLU A 95 5.64 10.74 -1.98
C GLU A 95 5.35 11.05 -0.51
N THR A 96 5.99 12.09 0.02
CA THR A 96 5.87 12.52 1.42
C THR A 96 4.54 13.22 1.72
N LEU A 97 4.04 14.06 0.80
CA LEU A 97 2.80 14.80 0.98
C LEU A 97 1.58 13.92 0.71
N MET A 98 1.09 13.28 1.78
CA MET A 98 0.02 12.32 1.71
C MET A 98 -0.74 12.18 3.03
N VAL A 99 -2.08 12.23 2.97
CA VAL A 99 -2.97 12.12 4.14
C VAL A 99 -4.20 11.28 3.76
N GLU A 100 -4.45 10.15 4.42
CA GLU A 100 -5.63 9.29 4.14
C GLU A 100 -6.00 8.31 5.29
N ALA A 101 -5.00 7.80 5.99
CA ALA A 101 -5.12 7.00 7.21
C ALA A 101 -3.85 7.21 8.07
N PRO A 102 -2.64 6.93 7.57
CA PRO A 102 -1.48 7.73 7.95
C PRO A 102 -1.68 9.17 7.45
N ASP A 103 -1.01 10.09 8.10
CA ASP A 103 -1.13 11.52 7.83
C ASP A 103 0.17 12.14 7.27
N TYR A 104 1.15 11.29 6.93
CA TYR A 104 2.36 11.61 6.19
C TYR A 104 2.90 10.37 5.45
N GLY A 105 3.37 10.55 4.21
CA GLY A 105 3.69 9.42 3.31
C GLY A 105 4.88 8.55 3.74
N HIS A 106 5.83 9.12 4.48
CA HIS A 106 6.95 8.37 5.08
C HIS A 106 6.68 7.91 6.53
N GLU A 107 5.44 8.00 7.00
CA GLU A 107 5.00 7.02 7.99
C GLU A 107 4.97 5.63 7.34
N THR A 108 4.86 4.60 8.16
CA THR A 108 4.59 3.25 7.70
C THR A 108 3.57 2.61 8.60
N THR A 109 2.97 1.54 8.09
CA THR A 109 1.89 0.83 8.75
C THR A 109 2.18 -0.65 8.85
N SER A 110 1.56 -1.33 9.82
CA SER A 110 1.54 -2.80 9.83
C SER A 110 0.95 -3.35 8.54
N GLU A 111 0.04 -2.61 7.91
CA GLU A 111 -0.47 -2.89 6.57
C GLU A 111 0.66 -2.94 5.53
N ALA A 112 1.48 -1.90 5.40
CA ALA A 112 2.60 -1.86 4.45
C ALA A 112 3.54 -3.06 4.63
N TYR A 113 3.88 -3.43 5.88
CA TYR A 113 4.65 -4.63 6.18
C TYR A 113 3.96 -5.93 5.77
N SER A 114 2.65 -6.06 6.01
CA SER A 114 1.89 -7.24 5.62
C SER A 114 1.77 -7.37 4.10
N PHE A 115 1.74 -6.26 3.36
CA PHE A 115 1.87 -6.27 1.90
C PHE A 115 3.28 -6.64 1.48
N TRP A 116 4.32 -6.11 2.13
CA TRP A 116 5.71 -6.48 1.80
C TRP A 116 5.93 -7.99 1.91
N LEU A 117 5.43 -8.63 2.97
CA LEU A 117 5.46 -10.09 3.10
C LEU A 117 4.77 -10.81 1.93
N TRP A 118 3.66 -10.27 1.42
CA TRP A 118 2.98 -10.80 0.23
C TRP A 118 3.79 -10.62 -1.05
N LEU A 119 4.44 -9.46 -1.22
CA LEU A 119 5.35 -9.21 -2.34
C LEU A 119 6.47 -10.25 -2.38
N GLU A 120 7.10 -10.49 -1.22
CA GLU A 120 8.17 -11.47 -1.10
C GLU A 120 7.69 -12.92 -1.20
N THR A 121 6.43 -13.18 -0.83
CA THR A 121 5.80 -14.48 -1.04
C THR A 121 5.67 -14.79 -2.53
N SER A 122 5.18 -13.82 -3.32
CA SER A 122 5.12 -13.93 -4.78
C SER A 122 6.53 -14.01 -5.41
N TYR A 123 7.50 -13.27 -4.88
CA TYR A 123 8.89 -13.34 -5.36
C TYR A 123 9.50 -14.73 -5.13
N GLY A 124 9.36 -15.29 -3.93
CA GLY A 124 9.79 -16.64 -3.61
C GLY A 124 9.06 -17.70 -4.45
N GLN A 125 7.77 -17.50 -4.73
CA GLN A 125 7.01 -18.39 -5.61
C GLN A 125 7.56 -18.37 -7.06
N VAL A 126 7.88 -17.19 -7.60
CA VAL A 126 8.36 -17.01 -8.98
C VAL A 126 9.82 -17.47 -9.15
N THR A 127 10.68 -17.24 -8.16
CA THR A 127 12.13 -17.41 -8.29
C THR A 127 12.69 -18.60 -7.52
N GLY A 128 11.99 -19.09 -6.50
CA GLY A 128 12.50 -20.04 -5.52
C GLY A 128 13.47 -19.43 -4.50
N ASP A 129 13.65 -18.11 -4.48
CA ASP A 129 14.45 -17.40 -3.48
C ASP A 129 13.56 -16.88 -2.33
N TRP A 130 13.72 -17.49 -1.16
CA TRP A 130 12.94 -17.19 0.04
C TRP A 130 13.70 -16.33 1.06
N GLU A 131 14.94 -15.91 0.77
CA GLU A 131 15.68 -14.99 1.66
C GLU A 131 14.93 -13.66 1.86
N PRO A 132 14.41 -13.00 0.80
CA PRO A 132 13.68 -11.74 0.96
C PRO A 132 12.46 -11.83 1.89
N PHE A 133 11.69 -12.93 1.81
CA PHE A 133 10.54 -13.17 2.69
C PHE A 133 10.93 -13.22 4.17
N ASN A 134 12.01 -13.92 4.49
CA ASN A 134 12.52 -13.99 5.86
C ASN A 134 13.09 -12.64 6.32
N HIS A 135 13.75 -11.90 5.42
CA HIS A 135 14.27 -10.56 5.71
C HIS A 135 13.15 -9.55 6.01
N ALA A 136 12.06 -9.58 5.25
CA ALA A 136 10.88 -8.76 5.51
C ALA A 136 10.29 -9.05 6.90
N TRP A 137 10.21 -10.33 7.30
CA TRP A 137 9.75 -10.70 8.64
C TRP A 137 10.71 -10.26 9.75
N ASP A 138 12.02 -10.42 9.57
CA ASP A 138 13.01 -9.97 10.55
C ASP A 138 12.94 -8.44 10.75
N THR A 139 12.70 -7.69 9.67
CA THR A 139 12.50 -6.23 9.72
C THR A 139 11.19 -5.88 10.43
N LEU A 140 10.10 -6.61 10.17
CA LEU A 140 8.83 -6.48 10.88
C LEU A 140 9.02 -6.68 12.39
N GLU A 141 9.70 -7.75 12.81
CA GLU A 141 9.98 -8.01 14.24
C GLU A 141 10.83 -6.91 14.88
N ALA A 142 11.79 -6.36 14.14
CA ALA A 142 12.69 -5.33 14.64
C ALA A 142 12.01 -3.97 14.83
N TYR A 143 11.09 -3.60 13.93
CA TYR A 143 10.58 -2.23 13.85
C TYR A 143 9.09 -2.09 14.11
N MET A 144 8.27 -3.14 13.93
CA MET A 144 6.81 -3.04 14.10
C MET A 144 6.26 -3.83 15.29
N ILE A 145 6.99 -4.82 15.83
CA ILE A 145 6.61 -5.50 17.07
C ILE A 145 7.37 -4.86 18.24
N PRO A 146 6.68 -4.23 19.22
CA PRO A 146 7.35 -3.58 20.35
C PRO A 146 8.26 -4.54 21.12
N THR A 147 9.51 -4.15 21.37
CA THR A 147 10.48 -4.98 22.12
C THR A 147 10.18 -5.01 23.63
N THR A 148 10.92 -5.81 24.40
CA THR A 148 10.83 -5.83 25.88
C THR A 148 10.97 -4.43 26.49
N GLU A 149 11.90 -3.61 25.97
CA GLU A 149 12.14 -2.24 26.44
C GLU A 149 10.95 -1.31 26.15
N ASN A 150 10.26 -1.55 25.04
CA ASN A 150 9.09 -0.79 24.61
C ASN A 150 7.82 -1.16 25.41
N GLN A 151 7.67 -2.42 25.83
CA GLN A 151 6.51 -2.92 26.59
C GLN A 151 6.86 -3.56 27.96
N PRO A 152 7.59 -2.85 28.85
CA PRO A 152 8.36 -3.43 29.96
C PRO A 152 7.53 -3.93 31.16
N THR A 153 6.28 -3.50 31.30
CA THR A 153 5.47 -3.75 32.51
C THR A 153 4.28 -4.69 32.29
N ASN A 154 4.24 -5.41 31.16
CA ASN A 154 3.27 -6.48 30.92
C ASN A 154 3.16 -7.51 32.06
N GLY A 155 4.24 -7.71 32.83
CA GLY A 155 4.24 -8.59 34.00
C GLY A 155 3.23 -8.22 35.10
N ALA A 156 2.72 -6.98 35.10
CA ALA A 156 1.72 -6.47 36.03
C ALA A 156 0.26 -6.66 35.56
N TYR A 157 0.05 -7.16 34.34
CA TYR A 157 -1.29 -7.38 33.78
C TYR A 157 -2.08 -8.41 34.59
N ASP A 158 -3.35 -8.07 34.90
CA ASP A 158 -4.31 -8.95 35.59
C ASP A 158 -5.45 -9.36 34.64
N PRO A 159 -5.46 -10.60 34.12
CA PRO A 159 -6.53 -11.07 33.23
C PRO A 159 -7.93 -11.04 33.86
N ALA A 160 -8.06 -11.01 35.19
CA ALA A 160 -9.35 -10.88 35.86
C ALA A 160 -9.87 -9.43 35.88
N LYS A 161 -9.02 -8.45 35.55
CA LYS A 161 -9.31 -7.02 35.46
C LYS A 161 -8.52 -6.40 34.31
N PRO A 162 -8.87 -6.76 33.06
CA PRO A 162 -8.03 -6.51 31.90
C PRO A 162 -7.88 -5.01 31.58
N ALA A 163 -8.87 -4.18 31.90
CA ALA A 163 -8.81 -2.73 31.72
C ALA A 163 -9.81 -2.01 32.64
N THR A 164 -9.76 -0.68 32.68
CA THR A 164 -10.83 0.16 33.24
C THR A 164 -11.62 0.77 32.08
N TYR A 165 -12.95 0.77 32.19
CA TYR A 165 -13.84 1.26 31.14
C TYR A 165 -13.74 2.79 30.98
N ALA A 166 -13.79 3.26 29.73
CA ALA A 166 -14.13 4.62 29.35
C ALA A 166 -15.12 4.56 28.17
N PRO A 167 -16.16 5.41 28.14
CA PRO A 167 -17.07 5.49 27.00
C PRO A 167 -16.37 6.09 25.77
N GLU A 168 -16.72 5.64 24.56
CA GLU A 168 -16.45 6.41 23.35
C GLU A 168 -17.53 7.49 23.18
N PHE A 169 -17.20 8.54 22.43
CA PHE A 169 -18.14 9.60 22.07
C PHE A 169 -18.06 9.88 20.59
N ASN A 170 -19.18 10.31 20.02
CA ASN A 170 -19.29 10.45 18.57
C ASN A 170 -18.47 11.61 18.01
N HIS A 171 -18.06 12.60 18.81
CA HIS A 171 -17.30 13.77 18.34
C HIS A 171 -16.04 14.06 19.18
N PRO A 172 -14.92 14.49 18.57
CA PRO A 172 -13.66 14.77 19.28
C PRO A 172 -13.78 15.77 20.43
N SER A 173 -14.71 16.72 20.33
CA SER A 173 -14.95 17.74 21.37
C SER A 173 -15.43 17.19 22.71
N GLN A 174 -15.84 15.93 22.76
CA GLN A 174 -16.31 15.25 23.97
C GLN A 174 -15.19 14.55 24.73
N TYR A 175 -13.96 14.59 24.21
CA TYR A 175 -12.76 14.07 24.84
C TYR A 175 -12.04 15.18 25.64
N PRO A 176 -11.29 14.83 26.71
CA PRO A 176 -10.94 13.49 27.16
C PRO A 176 -12.10 12.69 27.77
N SER A 177 -12.16 11.39 27.49
CA SER A 177 -13.20 10.50 28.00
C SER A 177 -12.86 9.99 29.41
N GLN A 178 -13.77 10.21 30.37
CA GLN A 178 -13.54 9.92 31.78
C GLN A 178 -13.54 8.40 32.07
N LEU A 179 -12.47 7.89 32.67
CA LEU A 179 -12.42 6.53 33.21
C LEU A 179 -13.50 6.34 34.28
N ASP A 180 -14.25 5.24 34.18
CA ASP A 180 -15.30 4.86 35.13
C ASP A 180 -15.06 3.45 35.68
N SER A 181 -14.45 3.41 36.87
CA SER A 181 -14.18 2.19 37.63
C SER A 181 -15.44 1.52 38.21
N SER A 182 -16.62 2.14 38.12
CA SER A 182 -17.88 1.55 38.56
C SER A 182 -18.49 0.60 37.54
N VAL A 183 -18.09 0.69 36.27
CA VAL A 183 -18.51 -0.21 35.20
C VAL A 183 -17.72 -1.52 35.30
N SER A 184 -18.44 -2.64 35.32
CA SER A 184 -17.81 -3.97 35.35
C SER A 184 -17.20 -4.31 33.99
N VAL A 185 -15.98 -4.86 33.99
CA VAL A 185 -15.33 -5.43 32.81
C VAL A 185 -15.29 -6.96 32.92
N GLY A 186 -15.27 -7.67 31.80
CA GLY A 186 -15.11 -9.13 31.78
C GLY A 186 -13.69 -9.59 32.11
N SER A 187 -13.51 -10.91 32.12
CA SER A 187 -12.19 -11.53 32.26
C SER A 187 -11.59 -11.86 30.89
N ASP A 188 -10.28 -11.61 30.71
CA ASP A 188 -9.49 -12.11 29.57
C ASP A 188 -9.21 -13.62 29.74
N PRO A 189 -9.73 -14.48 28.85
CA PRO A 189 -9.55 -15.93 28.95
C PRO A 189 -8.26 -16.46 28.32
N ILE A 190 -7.54 -15.66 27.52
CA ILE A 190 -6.37 -16.10 26.73
C ILE A 190 -5.05 -15.58 27.29
N GLY A 191 -5.02 -14.47 28.03
CA GLY A 191 -3.77 -13.86 28.51
C GLY A 191 -2.90 -14.79 29.38
N ALA A 192 -3.51 -15.59 30.26
CA ALA A 192 -2.79 -16.58 31.06
C ALA A 192 -2.32 -17.79 30.25
N GLU A 193 -3.09 -18.18 29.22
CA GLU A 193 -2.73 -19.25 28.29
C GLU A 193 -1.51 -18.86 27.46
N LEU A 194 -1.56 -17.71 26.78
CA LEU A 194 -0.47 -17.16 25.98
C LEU A 194 0.83 -17.05 26.78
N ARG A 195 0.75 -16.52 28.00
CA ARG A 195 1.92 -16.42 28.90
C ARG A 195 2.50 -17.79 29.24
N SER A 196 1.66 -18.80 29.43
CA SER A 196 2.11 -20.17 29.69
C SER A 196 2.72 -20.82 28.46
N THR A 197 2.16 -20.57 27.27
CA THR A 197 2.62 -21.11 25.99
C THR A 197 4.00 -20.57 25.62
N TYR A 198 4.18 -19.25 25.69
CA TYR A 198 5.38 -18.57 25.18
C TYR A 198 6.39 -18.18 26.25
N GLY A 199 6.06 -18.34 27.53
CA GLY A 199 6.98 -18.05 28.64
C GLY A 199 7.30 -16.57 28.84
N THR A 200 6.63 -15.67 28.12
CA THR A 200 6.75 -14.22 28.20
C THR A 200 5.38 -13.57 28.45
N PRO A 201 5.29 -12.48 29.23
CA PRO A 201 4.06 -11.71 29.34
C PRO A 201 3.85 -10.75 28.16
N GLU A 202 4.83 -10.57 27.27
CA GLU A 202 4.77 -9.66 26.11
C GLU A 202 3.71 -10.09 25.11
N VAL A 203 3.25 -9.11 24.32
CA VAL A 203 2.37 -9.32 23.17
C VAL A 203 3.22 -9.40 21.91
N TYR A 204 2.97 -10.42 21.08
CA TYR A 204 3.64 -10.61 19.79
C TYR A 204 2.66 -10.32 18.66
N GLY A 205 2.53 -9.04 18.32
CA GLY A 205 1.70 -8.52 17.25
C GLY A 205 2.15 -7.12 16.90
N MET A 206 1.92 -6.70 15.66
CA MET A 206 2.42 -5.41 15.19
C MET A 206 1.70 -4.26 15.87
N HIS A 207 2.43 -3.19 16.19
CA HIS A 207 1.81 -1.88 16.31
C HIS A 207 1.44 -1.37 14.92
N TRP A 208 0.33 -0.63 14.79
CA TRP A 208 -0.21 -0.28 13.49
C TRP A 208 0.52 0.86 12.76
N LEU A 209 1.15 1.81 13.46
CA LEU A 209 1.73 3.03 12.86
C LEU A 209 3.12 3.33 13.42
N ALA A 210 4.01 3.75 12.52
CA ALA A 210 5.33 4.26 12.90
C ALA A 210 5.75 5.40 11.98
N ASP A 211 6.42 6.39 12.57
CA ASP A 211 7.10 7.48 11.86
C ASP A 211 8.52 7.00 11.53
N VAL A 212 8.77 6.68 10.25
CA VAL A 212 10.00 5.98 9.84
C VAL A 212 11.22 6.89 9.92
N ASP A 213 11.04 8.15 9.53
CA ASP A 213 12.12 9.15 9.45
C ASP A 213 12.20 10.07 10.68
N ASN A 214 11.38 9.82 11.70
CA ASN A 214 11.22 10.66 12.88
C ASN A 214 10.84 12.11 12.54
N VAL A 215 10.00 12.31 11.50
CA VAL A 215 9.57 13.65 11.07
C VAL A 215 8.84 14.40 12.19
N TYR A 216 8.09 13.67 13.03
CA TYR A 216 7.42 14.24 14.20
C TYR A 216 8.39 14.55 15.33
N GLY A 217 9.55 13.89 15.36
CA GLY A 217 10.62 14.15 16.31
C GLY A 217 10.42 13.55 17.69
N PHE A 218 9.55 12.56 17.85
CA PHE A 218 9.33 11.90 19.14
C PHE A 218 10.52 11.01 19.53
N GLY A 219 11.08 10.26 18.58
CA GLY A 219 12.14 9.29 18.83
C GLY A 219 11.71 8.17 19.79
N ALA A 220 10.46 7.69 19.68
CA ALA A 220 9.95 6.53 20.43
C ALA A 220 10.46 5.23 19.79
N ALA A 221 11.77 5.06 19.77
CA ALA A 221 12.45 4.05 18.97
C ALA A 221 12.23 2.61 19.47
N PRO A 222 12.27 1.61 18.57
CA PRO A 222 12.41 0.21 18.95
C PRO A 222 13.61 0.01 19.88
N GLY A 223 13.42 -0.75 20.96
CA GLY A 223 14.45 -0.95 21.98
C GLY A 223 14.64 0.22 22.97
N SER A 224 13.79 1.25 22.93
CA SER A 224 13.80 2.37 23.88
C SER A 224 12.58 2.37 24.82
N SER A 225 12.79 2.81 26.07
CA SER A 225 11.71 3.03 27.05
C SER A 225 11.44 4.52 27.32
N THR A 226 12.09 5.40 26.56
CA THR A 226 12.03 6.86 26.68
C THR A 226 12.03 7.50 25.31
N LEU A 227 11.59 8.76 25.22
CA LEU A 227 11.66 9.52 23.99
C LEU A 227 13.09 10.02 23.72
N LEU A 228 13.61 9.71 22.53
CA LEU A 228 14.94 10.12 22.09
C LEU A 228 14.94 11.54 21.47
N GLY A 229 13.77 12.06 21.13
CA GLY A 229 13.59 13.42 20.64
C GLY A 229 13.93 13.63 19.15
N PRO A 230 13.93 14.90 18.69
CA PRO A 230 13.97 15.23 17.27
C PRO A 230 15.32 14.99 16.61
N ASP A 231 16.40 14.88 17.39
CA ASP A 231 17.74 14.58 16.86
C ASP A 231 17.96 13.06 16.62
N HIS A 232 16.97 12.21 16.91
CA HIS A 232 17.06 10.78 16.64
C HIS A 232 16.86 10.51 15.14
N GLU A 233 17.80 9.77 14.54
CA GLU A 233 17.65 9.23 13.19
C GLU A 233 17.03 7.83 13.27
N GLY A 234 15.85 7.68 12.69
CA GLY A 234 15.16 6.41 12.49
C GLY A 234 13.81 6.27 13.18
N THR A 235 13.25 5.08 13.07
CA THR A 235 11.81 4.85 13.32
C THR A 235 11.35 5.14 14.74
N SER A 236 10.16 5.74 14.85
CA SER A 236 9.48 6.09 16.10
C SER A 236 8.06 5.52 16.12
N TYR A 237 7.69 4.79 17.18
CA TYR A 237 6.32 4.35 17.39
C TYR A 237 5.40 5.51 17.76
N ILE A 238 4.37 5.72 16.96
CA ILE A 238 3.40 6.81 17.12
C ILE A 238 1.97 6.30 16.97
N ASN A 239 0.99 7.10 17.35
CA ASN A 239 -0.40 6.83 17.07
C ASN A 239 -1.16 8.14 16.91
N THR A 240 -2.34 8.09 16.31
CA THR A 240 -3.18 9.26 15.96
C THR A 240 -4.59 9.09 16.52
N PHE A 241 -5.41 8.23 15.90
CA PHE A 241 -6.83 8.04 16.23
C PHE A 241 -7.07 7.60 17.68
N GLN A 242 -7.85 8.38 18.42
CA GLN A 242 -8.22 8.15 19.84
C GLN A 242 -9.60 8.70 20.22
N ARG A 243 -10.27 9.49 19.37
CA ARG A 243 -11.39 10.36 19.75
C ARG A 243 -12.68 10.12 18.97
N GLY A 244 -12.95 8.85 18.70
CA GLY A 244 -14.26 8.37 18.26
C GLY A 244 -14.52 8.52 16.76
N PRO A 245 -15.75 8.20 16.31
CA PRO A 245 -16.05 7.99 14.89
C PRO A 245 -16.00 9.23 13.99
N GLN A 246 -16.09 10.43 14.55
CA GLN A 246 -15.92 11.68 13.79
C GLN A 246 -14.52 12.26 13.91
N GLU A 247 -13.54 11.55 14.49
CA GLU A 247 -12.15 11.96 14.35
C GLU A 247 -11.61 11.42 13.03
N SER A 248 -11.64 12.26 11.98
CA SER A 248 -10.96 11.94 10.73
C SER A 248 -9.44 12.08 10.87
N VAL A 249 -8.71 11.62 9.85
CA VAL A 249 -7.24 11.76 9.78
C VAL A 249 -6.78 13.21 9.97
N TRP A 250 -7.56 14.18 9.49
CA TRP A 250 -7.31 15.62 9.57
C TRP A 250 -7.43 16.19 10.98
N GLU A 251 -8.07 15.48 11.90
CA GLU A 251 -8.50 16.06 13.18
C GLU A 251 -7.66 15.55 14.35
N THR A 252 -6.77 14.61 14.08
CA THR A 252 -5.91 13.95 15.07
C THR A 252 -4.83 14.88 15.63
N VAL A 253 -4.37 14.55 16.85
CA VAL A 253 -3.13 15.09 17.44
C VAL A 253 -2.13 13.93 17.53
N PRO A 254 -1.12 13.85 16.65
CA PRO A 254 -0.14 12.76 16.67
C PRO A 254 0.60 12.72 17.99
N GLN A 255 0.79 11.52 18.52
CA GLN A 255 1.33 11.32 19.86
C GLN A 255 2.21 10.06 19.93
N PRO A 256 3.22 10.04 20.80
CA PRO A 256 4.14 8.91 20.88
C PRO A 256 3.53 7.74 21.64
N SER A 257 3.76 6.52 21.15
CA SER A 257 3.29 5.30 21.82
C SER A 257 3.92 5.11 23.20
N ILE A 258 5.09 5.71 23.45
CA ILE A 258 5.70 5.91 24.77
C ILE A 258 5.49 7.36 25.20
N ASP A 259 4.68 7.59 26.22
CA ASP A 259 4.45 8.93 26.76
C ASP A 259 5.17 9.09 28.10
N ASP A 260 6.33 9.75 28.07
CA ASP A 260 7.14 10.08 29.24
C ASP A 260 7.02 11.56 29.67
N PHE A 261 6.05 12.29 29.11
CA PHE A 261 5.74 13.70 29.34
C PHE A 261 6.83 14.68 28.86
N SER A 262 7.73 14.26 27.96
CA SER A 262 8.75 15.16 27.39
C SER A 262 8.16 16.20 26.42
N TYR A 263 7.07 15.84 25.73
CA TYR A 263 6.34 16.69 24.78
C TYR A 263 4.85 16.67 25.10
N GLY A 264 4.05 17.48 24.41
CA GLY A 264 2.63 17.69 24.75
C GLY A 264 2.46 18.69 25.90
N GLY A 265 1.45 18.48 26.73
CA GLY A 265 1.12 19.31 27.89
C GLY A 265 1.77 18.84 29.20
N GLU A 266 1.20 19.21 30.35
CA GLU A 266 1.71 18.83 31.69
C GLU A 266 1.75 17.30 31.89
N ASN A 267 0.81 16.58 31.28
CA ASN A 267 0.66 15.13 31.39
C ASN A 267 0.97 14.41 30.06
N GLY A 268 1.86 14.98 29.25
CA GLY A 268 2.09 14.50 27.90
C GLY A 268 0.87 14.77 27.01
N TYR A 269 0.41 13.74 26.31
CA TYR A 269 -0.79 13.81 25.46
C TYR A 269 -2.01 13.13 26.10
N LEU A 270 -1.82 12.47 27.25
CA LEU A 270 -2.82 11.56 27.82
C LEU A 270 -4.16 12.22 28.13
N ASP A 271 -4.15 13.46 28.63
CA ASP A 271 -5.32 14.22 29.04
C ASP A 271 -6.05 14.93 27.89
N LEU A 272 -5.59 14.73 26.64
CA LEU A 272 -6.40 14.97 25.43
C LEU A 272 -7.40 13.83 25.19
N PHE A 273 -7.08 12.61 25.61
CA PHE A 273 -7.80 11.40 25.23
C PHE A 273 -8.57 10.77 26.39
N THR A 274 -7.93 10.64 27.56
CA THR A 274 -8.51 9.94 28.72
C THR A 274 -8.54 10.85 29.93
N GLY A 275 -9.70 10.96 30.57
CA GLY A 275 -9.89 11.70 31.81
C GLY A 275 -9.59 10.80 33.02
N ASP A 276 -8.65 11.22 33.86
CA ASP A 276 -8.30 10.51 35.10
C ASP A 276 -8.00 11.49 36.25
N ALA A 277 -8.04 11.01 37.49
CA ALA A 277 -7.70 11.78 38.67
C ALA A 277 -6.20 12.11 38.76
N SER A 278 -5.35 11.32 38.07
CA SER A 278 -3.90 11.53 37.98
C SER A 278 -3.33 10.79 36.78
N TYR A 279 -2.27 11.32 36.18
CA TYR A 279 -1.62 10.73 35.00
C TYR A 279 -0.26 10.12 35.37
N ALA A 280 0.07 9.01 34.73
CA ALA A 280 1.36 8.34 34.86
C ALA A 280 2.00 8.16 33.49
N LYS A 281 3.33 8.31 33.45
CA LYS A 281 4.14 7.98 32.28
C LYS A 281 3.86 6.54 31.88
N GLN A 282 3.56 6.30 30.62
CA GLN A 282 3.05 5.02 30.17
C GLN A 282 3.43 4.72 28.72
N TRP A 283 3.26 3.47 28.32
CA TRP A 283 3.38 2.99 26.96
C TRP A 283 2.07 2.33 26.53
N LYS A 284 1.74 2.42 25.24
CA LYS A 284 0.52 1.84 24.66
C LYS A 284 0.71 1.54 23.18
N TYR A 285 0.21 0.41 22.74
CA TYR A 285 0.25 -0.04 21.35
C TYR A 285 -1.14 -0.51 20.92
N THR A 286 -1.45 -0.26 19.66
CA THR A 286 -2.69 -0.67 19.00
C THR A 286 -2.32 -1.50 17.79
N ASN A 287 -2.91 -2.68 17.67
CA ASN A 287 -2.79 -3.55 16.52
C ASN A 287 -3.88 -3.25 15.48
N ALA A 288 -3.57 -3.45 14.20
CA ALA A 288 -4.52 -3.54 13.10
C ALA A 288 -4.70 -5.03 12.71
N PRO A 289 -5.80 -5.69 13.14
CA PRO A 289 -5.95 -7.14 13.01
C PRO A 289 -6.00 -7.65 11.57
N ASP A 290 -6.43 -6.81 10.62
CA ASP A 290 -6.41 -7.13 9.19
C ASP A 290 -4.97 -7.31 8.67
N ALA A 291 -4.02 -6.50 9.17
CA ALA A 291 -2.62 -6.57 8.78
C ALA A 291 -1.90 -7.79 9.38
N ASP A 292 -2.09 -8.07 10.68
CA ASP A 292 -1.57 -9.30 11.30
C ASP A 292 -2.16 -10.55 10.62
N ALA A 293 -3.46 -10.53 10.28
CA ALA A 293 -4.08 -11.63 9.54
C ALA A 293 -3.52 -11.79 8.13
N ARG A 294 -3.28 -10.68 7.41
CA ARG A 294 -2.65 -10.68 6.08
C ARG A 294 -1.21 -11.21 6.13
N ALA A 295 -0.46 -10.92 7.19
CA ALA A 295 0.89 -11.47 7.40
C ALA A 295 0.86 -13.00 7.64
N VAL A 296 -0.13 -13.50 8.40
CA VAL A 296 -0.35 -14.94 8.58
C VAL A 296 -0.73 -15.62 7.26
N GLU A 297 -1.61 -14.98 6.48
CA GLU A 297 -2.01 -15.45 5.15
C GLU A 297 -0.81 -15.52 4.18
N ALA A 298 0.04 -14.49 4.14
CA ALA A 298 1.28 -14.52 3.35
C ALA A 298 2.18 -15.69 3.77
N ALA A 299 2.36 -15.92 5.08
CA ALA A 299 3.14 -17.04 5.58
C ALA A 299 2.56 -18.42 5.22
N TYR A 300 1.23 -18.53 5.11
CA TYR A 300 0.58 -19.74 4.61
C TYR A 300 0.98 -20.02 3.15
N TRP A 301 0.84 -19.03 2.29
CA TRP A 301 1.19 -19.17 0.88
C TRP A 301 2.69 -19.39 0.67
N ALA A 302 3.54 -18.69 1.43
CA ALA A 302 4.99 -18.93 1.40
C ALA A 302 5.33 -20.38 1.78
N ASN A 303 4.72 -20.91 2.85
CA ASN A 303 4.90 -22.31 3.24
C ASN A 303 4.44 -23.28 2.15
N LYS A 304 3.27 -23.02 1.56
CA LYS A 304 2.70 -23.85 0.49
C LYS A 304 3.61 -23.86 -0.74
N PHE A 305 3.96 -22.69 -1.27
CA PHE A 305 4.81 -22.56 -2.46
C PHE A 305 6.23 -23.10 -2.23
N ALA A 306 6.85 -22.80 -1.07
CA ALA A 306 8.14 -23.38 -0.73
C ALA A 306 8.07 -24.92 -0.63
N THR A 307 6.96 -25.47 -0.11
CA THR A 307 6.74 -26.92 -0.07
C THR A 307 6.61 -27.52 -1.46
N GLU A 308 5.85 -26.88 -2.36
CA GLU A 308 5.68 -27.29 -3.76
C GLU A 308 7.01 -27.29 -4.52
N GLN A 309 7.89 -26.34 -4.21
CA GLN A 309 9.25 -26.26 -4.73
C GLN A 309 10.24 -27.25 -4.04
N GLY A 310 9.80 -27.99 -3.03
CA GLY A 310 10.63 -28.94 -2.29
C GLY A 310 11.58 -28.30 -1.25
N GLN A 311 11.31 -27.06 -0.83
CA GLN A 311 12.11 -26.26 0.10
C GLN A 311 11.32 -25.76 1.35
N PRO A 312 10.48 -26.58 2.01
CA PRO A 312 9.67 -26.10 3.15
C PRO A 312 10.50 -25.54 4.31
N GLU A 313 11.72 -26.04 4.50
CA GLU A 313 12.65 -25.58 5.55
C GLU A 313 13.16 -24.15 5.31
N ALA A 314 13.03 -23.59 4.09
CA ALA A 314 13.49 -22.25 3.76
C ALA A 314 12.67 -21.15 4.46
N VAL A 315 11.43 -21.44 4.86
CA VAL A 315 10.51 -20.48 5.50
C VAL A 315 9.99 -20.95 6.86
N ALA A 316 10.33 -22.17 7.28
CA ALA A 316 9.72 -22.85 8.44
C ALA A 316 9.82 -22.04 9.76
N ASP A 317 10.95 -21.39 10.03
CA ASP A 317 11.12 -20.57 11.23
C ASP A 317 10.16 -19.37 11.23
N THR A 318 10.03 -18.68 10.08
CA THR A 318 9.12 -17.56 9.88
C THR A 318 7.66 -17.98 9.95
N VAL A 319 7.32 -19.14 9.40
CA VAL A 319 5.97 -19.74 9.54
C VAL A 319 5.65 -20.01 11.02
N GLY A 320 6.63 -20.48 11.80
CA GLY A 320 6.48 -20.63 13.26
C GLY A 320 6.23 -19.30 13.99
N LYS A 321 6.86 -18.22 13.54
CA LYS A 321 6.61 -16.86 14.04
C LYS A 321 5.22 -16.36 13.65
N ALA A 322 4.76 -16.61 12.43
CA ALA A 322 3.40 -16.29 11.97
C ALA A 322 2.33 -17.04 12.78
N SER A 323 2.57 -18.32 13.07
CA SER A 323 1.71 -19.11 13.97
C SER A 323 1.58 -18.46 15.36
N LYS A 324 2.69 -17.92 15.91
CA LYS A 324 2.68 -17.17 17.17
C LYS A 324 1.89 -15.86 17.04
N MET A 325 2.06 -15.10 15.96
CA MET A 325 1.26 -13.89 15.71
C MET A 325 -0.24 -14.21 15.67
N GLY A 326 -0.64 -15.27 14.96
CA GLY A 326 -2.01 -15.78 14.94
C GLY A 326 -2.54 -16.20 16.32
N ASP A 327 -1.68 -16.60 17.26
CA ASP A 327 -2.12 -16.90 18.63
C ASP A 327 -2.51 -15.63 19.40
N TYR A 328 -1.72 -14.56 19.28
CA TYR A 328 -1.99 -13.27 19.94
C TYR A 328 -3.11 -12.49 19.24
N LEU A 329 -3.25 -12.64 17.92
CA LEU A 329 -4.32 -12.05 17.13
C LEU A 329 -5.72 -12.46 17.62
N ARG A 330 -5.84 -13.55 18.38
CA ARG A 330 -7.08 -13.92 19.07
C ARG A 330 -7.63 -12.82 19.99
N TYR A 331 -6.82 -11.87 20.45
CA TYR A 331 -7.33 -10.69 21.17
C TYR A 331 -8.35 -9.89 20.36
N ALA A 332 -8.24 -9.86 19.03
CA ALA A 332 -9.21 -9.22 18.15
C ALA A 332 -10.58 -9.89 18.16
N LEU A 333 -10.70 -11.14 18.65
CA LEU A 333 -11.94 -11.93 18.65
C LEU A 333 -12.88 -11.60 19.81
N PHE A 334 -12.50 -10.68 20.69
CA PHE A 334 -13.20 -10.33 21.93
C PHE A 334 -13.67 -8.88 21.94
N ASP A 335 -14.82 -8.67 22.59
CA ASP A 335 -15.32 -7.34 22.92
C ASP A 335 -14.28 -6.47 23.65
N LYS A 336 -14.31 -5.15 23.40
CA LYS A 336 -13.35 -4.17 23.95
C LYS A 336 -13.10 -4.33 25.45
N TYR A 337 -14.15 -4.47 26.24
CA TYR A 337 -14.07 -4.64 27.70
C TYR A 337 -14.56 -6.01 28.16
N PHE A 338 -14.44 -7.01 27.27
CA PHE A 338 -14.85 -8.39 27.50
C PHE A 338 -16.30 -8.50 27.98
N LYS A 339 -17.21 -7.68 27.43
CA LYS A 339 -18.66 -7.84 27.61
C LYS A 339 -19.19 -8.92 26.67
N THR A 340 -20.29 -9.55 27.05
CA THR A 340 -20.96 -10.55 26.20
C THR A 340 -21.63 -9.87 25.00
N PRO A 341 -21.59 -10.48 23.78
CA PRO A 341 -22.37 -10.05 22.63
C PRO A 341 -23.86 -9.82 22.97
N GLY A 342 -24.46 -8.74 22.47
CA GLY A 342 -25.82 -8.31 22.82
C GLY A 342 -25.88 -7.38 24.04
N CYS A 343 -24.79 -6.70 24.39
CA CYS A 343 -24.77 -5.75 25.50
C CYS A 343 -25.44 -4.41 25.12
N GLU A 344 -26.51 -4.05 25.83
CA GLU A 344 -27.31 -2.82 25.59
C GLU A 344 -27.21 -1.78 26.73
N SER A 345 -26.32 -2.02 27.70
CA SER A 345 -26.02 -1.04 28.76
C SER A 345 -24.67 -1.35 29.40
N THR A 346 -24.00 -0.35 29.98
CA THR A 346 -22.78 -0.55 30.79
C THR A 346 -22.99 -1.50 31.98
N SER A 347 -24.25 -1.68 32.41
CA SER A 347 -24.66 -2.63 33.46
C SER A 347 -24.81 -4.08 33.01
N CYS A 348 -24.66 -4.37 31.71
CA CYS A 348 -24.72 -5.71 31.15
C CYS A 348 -23.67 -6.63 31.80
N ALA A 349 -23.94 -7.94 31.74
CA ALA A 349 -23.08 -8.94 32.36
C ALA A 349 -21.65 -8.86 31.82
N ALA A 350 -20.68 -8.83 32.73
CA ALA A 350 -19.28 -9.01 32.41
C ALA A 350 -19.06 -10.43 31.89
N GLY A 351 -18.36 -10.56 30.76
CA GLY A 351 -18.05 -11.85 30.16
C GLY A 351 -17.12 -12.68 31.06
N SER A 352 -17.29 -13.99 31.00
CA SER A 352 -16.40 -14.97 31.63
C SER A 352 -16.03 -16.08 30.64
N GLY A 353 -14.78 -16.56 30.69
CA GLY A 353 -14.29 -17.47 29.66
C GLY A 353 -14.44 -16.85 28.27
N ARG A 354 -14.96 -17.62 27.30
CA ARG A 354 -15.19 -17.19 25.91
C ARG A 354 -16.52 -16.51 25.65
N SER A 355 -17.33 -16.22 26.68
CA SER A 355 -18.66 -15.61 26.48
C SER A 355 -18.62 -14.16 26.00
N SER A 356 -17.46 -13.53 25.96
CA SER A 356 -17.24 -12.21 25.34
C SER A 356 -16.62 -12.27 23.94
N ALA A 357 -16.35 -13.48 23.44
CA ALA A 357 -15.82 -13.64 22.09
C ALA A 357 -16.95 -13.51 21.07
N HIS A 358 -16.82 -12.55 20.15
CA HIS A 358 -17.64 -12.48 18.95
C HIS A 358 -17.03 -13.29 17.80
N TYR A 359 -15.75 -13.69 17.89
CA TYR A 359 -15.04 -14.54 16.91
C TYR A 359 -14.85 -13.90 15.52
N LEU A 360 -14.85 -12.58 15.46
CA LEU A 360 -14.54 -11.80 14.26
C LEU A 360 -13.23 -11.04 14.47
N LEU A 361 -12.49 -10.75 13.40
CA LEU A 361 -11.42 -9.78 13.45
C LEU A 361 -12.04 -8.39 13.64
N SER A 362 -12.01 -7.87 14.87
CA SER A 362 -12.46 -6.52 15.18
C SER A 362 -11.46 -5.46 14.68
N TRP A 363 -11.81 -4.18 14.79
CA TRP A 363 -11.00 -3.09 14.27
C TRP A 363 -9.61 -2.99 14.91
N TYR A 364 -9.49 -3.37 16.17
CA TYR A 364 -8.22 -3.36 16.90
C TYR A 364 -8.25 -4.30 18.10
N TYR A 365 -7.07 -4.69 18.55
CA TYR A 365 -6.83 -4.90 19.96
C TYR A 365 -5.70 -3.96 20.41
N ALA A 366 -5.67 -3.62 21.69
CA ALA A 366 -4.66 -2.71 22.22
C ALA A 366 -4.19 -3.15 23.60
N TRP A 367 -2.95 -2.80 23.93
CA TRP A 367 -2.34 -3.08 25.23
C TRP A 367 -1.43 -1.94 25.66
N GLY A 368 -1.29 -1.76 26.97
CA GLY A 368 -0.47 -0.70 27.52
C GLY A 368 -0.13 -0.92 28.98
N GLY A 369 0.72 -0.06 29.53
CA GLY A 369 1.13 -0.14 30.92
C GLY A 369 1.94 1.06 31.39
N ALA A 370 2.08 1.19 32.72
CA ALA A 370 2.93 2.21 33.30
C ALA A 370 4.40 2.00 32.90
N LEU A 371 5.15 3.07 32.66
CA LEU A 371 6.61 2.99 32.55
C LEU A 371 7.28 2.76 33.92
N ASP A 372 6.61 3.17 35.01
CA ASP A 372 7.09 2.94 36.37
C ASP A 372 7.01 1.47 36.78
N THR A 373 8.17 0.86 37.02
CA THR A 373 8.31 -0.52 37.47
C THR A 373 8.11 -0.69 38.99
N SER A 374 8.01 0.39 39.77
CA SER A 374 7.86 0.36 41.23
C SER A 374 6.41 0.24 41.71
N GLY A 375 5.45 0.72 40.92
CA GLY A 375 4.01 0.52 41.10
C GLY A 375 3.32 0.21 39.78
N PRO A 376 3.71 -0.88 39.08
CA PRO A 376 3.30 -1.09 37.69
C PRO A 376 1.83 -1.53 37.61
N TRP A 377 1.18 -1.12 36.53
CA TRP A 377 -0.10 -1.62 36.06
C TRP A 377 0.01 -1.84 34.55
N ALA A 378 -0.83 -2.72 34.01
CA ALA A 378 -0.96 -2.95 32.58
C ALA A 378 -2.40 -3.30 32.24
N TRP A 379 -2.81 -3.06 31.00
CA TRP A 379 -4.15 -3.30 30.50
C TRP A 379 -4.13 -3.90 29.09
N ARG A 380 -5.23 -4.58 28.74
CA ARG A 380 -5.52 -5.09 27.39
C ARG A 380 -7.00 -4.91 27.08
N ILE A 381 -7.30 -4.59 25.83
CA ILE A 381 -8.66 -4.50 25.28
C ILE A 381 -8.70 -5.19 23.91
N GLY A 382 -9.82 -5.82 23.58
CA GLY A 382 -10.16 -6.14 22.18
C GLY A 382 -10.82 -4.94 21.51
N SER A 383 -11.79 -5.17 20.63
CA SER A 383 -12.69 -4.14 20.11
C SER A 383 -14.09 -4.69 19.92
N SER A 384 -15.09 -3.85 20.19
CA SER A 384 -16.50 -4.22 20.04
C SER A 384 -17.01 -4.06 18.61
N HIS A 385 -16.20 -3.48 17.71
CA HIS A 385 -16.59 -3.10 16.35
C HIS A 385 -15.88 -3.99 15.33
N ALA A 386 -16.63 -4.66 14.45
CA ALA A 386 -16.09 -5.54 13.43
C ALA A 386 -16.56 -5.08 12.04
N HIS A 387 -15.60 -4.94 11.13
CA HIS A 387 -15.82 -4.54 9.74
C HIS A 387 -15.58 -5.73 8.80
N PHE A 388 -16.41 -5.95 7.79
CA PHE A 388 -16.26 -7.13 6.91
C PHE A 388 -14.88 -7.13 6.19
N GLY A 389 -14.41 -5.95 5.74
CA GLY A 389 -13.10 -5.78 5.10
C GLY A 389 -11.88 -6.18 5.96
N TYR A 390 -12.05 -6.32 7.28
CA TYR A 390 -11.00 -6.80 8.18
C TYR A 390 -10.95 -8.33 8.27
N GLN A 391 -12.03 -9.02 7.88
CA GLN A 391 -12.10 -10.46 8.02
C GLN A 391 -11.10 -11.14 7.07
N ASN A 392 -10.55 -12.26 7.52
CA ASN A 392 -9.61 -13.09 6.75
C ASN A 392 -9.89 -14.58 6.97
N PRO A 393 -10.88 -15.14 6.25
CA PRO A 393 -11.23 -16.55 6.33
C PRO A 393 -10.08 -17.47 5.90
N MET A 394 -9.23 -17.05 4.96
CA MET A 394 -8.04 -17.81 4.54
C MET A 394 -7.05 -17.97 5.70
N ALA A 395 -6.68 -16.88 6.39
CA ALA A 395 -5.83 -16.94 7.58
C ALA A 395 -6.48 -17.75 8.72
N ALA A 396 -7.78 -17.58 8.97
CA ALA A 396 -8.50 -18.34 9.99
C ALA A 396 -8.50 -19.85 9.68
N TRP A 397 -8.69 -20.23 8.41
CA TRP A 397 -8.58 -21.61 7.97
C TRP A 397 -7.17 -22.17 8.17
N ALA A 398 -6.13 -21.41 7.79
CA ALA A 398 -4.75 -21.83 7.94
C ALA A 398 -4.40 -22.07 9.43
N LEU A 399 -4.74 -21.14 10.31
CA LEU A 399 -4.49 -21.28 11.76
C LEU A 399 -5.29 -22.42 12.42
N ALA A 400 -6.43 -22.81 11.84
CA ALA A 400 -7.26 -23.90 12.35
C ALA A 400 -6.90 -25.29 11.79
N ASN A 401 -6.36 -25.35 10.57
CA ASN A 401 -6.25 -26.59 9.78
C ASN A 401 -4.85 -26.90 9.28
N ASP A 402 -4.00 -25.91 9.01
CA ASP A 402 -2.65 -26.14 8.53
C ASP A 402 -1.71 -26.52 9.70
N PRO A 403 -1.06 -27.70 9.68
CA PRO A 403 -0.22 -28.15 10.79
C PRO A 403 1.02 -27.28 11.05
N ALA A 404 1.54 -26.56 10.06
CA ALA A 404 2.70 -25.69 10.21
C ALA A 404 2.32 -24.34 10.84
N LEU A 405 1.10 -23.87 10.60
CA LEU A 405 0.59 -22.61 11.15
C LEU A 405 -0.26 -22.75 12.40
N GLN A 406 -0.72 -23.96 12.76
CA GLN A 406 -1.55 -24.17 13.93
C GLN A 406 -0.87 -23.62 15.22
N PRO A 407 -1.48 -22.63 15.92
CA PRO A 407 -0.86 -22.04 17.09
C PRO A 407 -0.62 -23.03 18.24
N ALA A 408 0.43 -22.77 19.01
CA ALA A 408 0.87 -23.65 20.09
C ALA A 408 -0.06 -23.63 21.31
N SER A 409 -0.86 -22.58 21.51
CA SER A 409 -1.79 -22.54 22.65
C SER A 409 -2.89 -23.59 22.54
N PRO A 410 -3.21 -24.31 23.64
CA PRO A 410 -4.12 -25.46 23.60
C PRO A 410 -5.50 -25.22 23.00
N THR A 411 -6.03 -23.99 23.11
CA THR A 411 -7.39 -23.65 22.67
C THR A 411 -7.45 -22.82 21.39
N ALA A 412 -6.30 -22.39 20.85
CA ALA A 412 -6.25 -21.48 19.72
C ALA A 412 -6.83 -22.08 18.44
N ARG A 413 -6.60 -23.37 18.19
CA ARG A 413 -7.16 -24.08 17.03
C ARG A 413 -8.70 -24.01 17.03
N ASP A 414 -9.33 -24.27 18.17
CA ASP A 414 -10.79 -24.26 18.28
C ASP A 414 -11.35 -22.84 18.14
N ASP A 415 -10.62 -21.83 18.63
CA ASP A 415 -10.98 -20.42 18.46
C ASP A 415 -10.94 -20.01 16.98
N TRP A 416 -9.89 -20.38 16.26
CA TRP A 416 -9.74 -20.08 14.83
C TRP A 416 -10.73 -20.86 13.97
N GLY A 417 -11.04 -22.12 14.31
CA GLY A 417 -12.10 -22.86 13.64
C GLY A 417 -13.47 -22.20 13.83
N THR A 418 -13.77 -21.73 15.05
CA THR A 418 -15.01 -20.98 15.32
C THR A 418 -15.00 -19.63 14.59
N SER A 419 -13.84 -18.97 14.49
CA SER A 419 -13.70 -17.70 13.79
C SER A 419 -13.88 -17.85 12.28
N LEU A 420 -13.34 -18.89 11.66
CA LEU A 420 -13.57 -19.19 10.24
C LEU A 420 -15.05 -19.25 9.92
N ASP A 421 -15.81 -20.07 10.66
CA ASP A 421 -17.26 -20.20 10.44
C ASP A 421 -17.96 -18.85 10.66
N ARG A 422 -17.65 -18.16 11.75
CA ARG A 422 -18.27 -16.88 12.08
C ARG A 422 -17.99 -15.78 11.05
N GLN A 423 -16.79 -15.76 10.48
CA GLN A 423 -16.43 -14.80 9.45
C GLN A 423 -17.22 -15.04 8.18
N ILE A 424 -17.31 -16.28 7.69
CA ILE A 424 -18.10 -16.61 6.48
C ILE A 424 -19.58 -16.26 6.69
N GLU A 425 -20.15 -16.56 7.87
CA GLU A 425 -21.50 -16.17 8.23
C GLU A 425 -21.70 -14.64 8.21
N LEU A 426 -20.69 -13.86 8.60
CA LEU A 426 -20.74 -12.39 8.55
C LEU A 426 -20.86 -11.89 7.09
N PHE A 427 -20.08 -12.47 6.16
CA PHE A 427 -20.19 -12.12 4.74
C PHE A 427 -21.58 -12.45 4.19
N GLN A 428 -22.12 -13.63 4.50
CA GLN A 428 -23.46 -14.03 4.07
C GLN A 428 -24.53 -13.08 4.62
N TRP A 429 -24.43 -12.71 5.91
CA TRP A 429 -25.35 -11.79 6.55
C TRP A 429 -25.32 -10.39 5.93
N LEU A 430 -24.14 -9.87 5.60
CA LEU A 430 -23.96 -8.51 5.09
C LEU A 430 -24.15 -8.39 3.58
N GLN A 431 -24.34 -9.49 2.86
CA GLN A 431 -24.44 -9.45 1.40
C GLN A 431 -25.78 -8.86 0.95
N SER A 432 -25.70 -7.71 0.27
CA SER A 432 -26.86 -7.03 -0.34
C SER A 432 -27.50 -7.87 -1.46
N PRO A 433 -28.78 -7.63 -1.81
CA PRO A 433 -29.41 -8.20 -2.99
C PRO A 433 -28.65 -7.97 -4.30
N GLU A 434 -27.99 -6.81 -4.44
CA GLU A 434 -27.17 -6.47 -5.60
C GLU A 434 -25.90 -7.32 -5.66
N GLY A 435 -25.21 -7.52 -4.53
CA GLY A 435 -24.06 -8.42 -4.40
C GLY A 435 -22.93 -7.90 -3.52
N GLY A 436 -22.81 -6.58 -3.35
CA GLY A 436 -21.82 -5.95 -2.46
C GLY A 436 -22.04 -6.29 -0.97
N ILE A 437 -20.98 -6.23 -0.17
CA ILE A 437 -20.98 -6.57 1.26
C ILE A 437 -21.06 -5.31 2.14
N ALA A 438 -22.08 -5.20 2.99
CA ALA A 438 -22.26 -4.06 3.90
C ALA A 438 -21.22 -4.01 5.03
N GLY A 439 -21.21 -2.92 5.81
CA GLY A 439 -20.08 -2.55 6.67
C GLY A 439 -19.73 -3.56 7.75
N GLY A 440 -20.63 -3.80 8.69
CA GLY A 440 -20.35 -4.76 9.75
C GLY A 440 -21.29 -4.70 10.95
N SER A 441 -20.70 -4.95 12.12
CA SER A 441 -21.46 -5.01 13.37
C SER A 441 -20.71 -4.43 14.56
N THR A 442 -21.48 -4.07 15.60
CA THR A 442 -20.94 -3.63 16.88
C THR A 442 -21.63 -4.27 18.07
N ASN A 443 -20.87 -4.63 19.10
CA ASN A 443 -21.39 -4.99 20.42
C ASN A 443 -21.55 -3.79 21.37
N SER A 444 -21.04 -2.62 20.99
CA SER A 444 -21.05 -1.42 21.82
C SER A 444 -21.66 -0.27 21.00
N TRP A 445 -22.98 -0.17 21.02
CA TRP A 445 -23.70 0.90 20.32
C TRP A 445 -23.23 2.28 20.83
N ASP A 446 -23.00 3.21 19.91
CA ASP A 446 -22.32 4.51 20.12
C ASP A 446 -21.00 4.40 20.92
N GLY A 447 -20.38 3.22 20.94
CA GLY A 447 -19.12 2.93 21.62
C GLY A 447 -19.16 3.06 23.15
N HIS A 448 -20.35 3.09 23.76
CA HIS A 448 -20.51 3.12 25.21
C HIS A 448 -21.59 2.15 25.72
N TYR A 449 -21.81 1.05 24.99
CA TYR A 449 -22.86 0.07 25.26
C TYR A 449 -24.22 0.73 25.43
N ALA A 450 -24.55 1.70 24.58
CA ALA A 450 -25.84 2.35 24.63
C ALA A 450 -26.97 1.37 24.29
N ASP A 451 -28.19 1.74 24.68
CA ASP A 451 -29.39 1.04 24.23
C ASP A 451 -29.55 1.29 22.72
N ARG A 452 -29.58 0.22 21.93
CA ARG A 452 -29.74 0.33 20.47
C ARG A 452 -31.23 0.42 20.10
N PRO A 453 -31.59 1.01 18.95
CA PRO A 453 -32.98 0.97 18.50
C PRO A 453 -33.50 -0.47 18.29
N ASP A 454 -34.76 -0.73 18.66
CA ASP A 454 -35.40 -2.05 18.63
C ASP A 454 -35.44 -2.70 17.23
N ASP A 455 -35.35 -1.89 16.17
CA ASP A 455 -35.46 -2.31 14.79
C ASP A 455 -34.11 -2.56 14.09
N VAL A 456 -32.97 -2.37 14.78
CA VAL A 456 -31.64 -2.64 14.21
C VAL A 456 -31.40 -4.15 14.14
N ALA A 457 -31.09 -4.63 12.93
CA ALA A 457 -30.76 -6.02 12.66
C ALA A 457 -29.53 -6.49 13.45
N THR A 458 -29.50 -7.77 13.81
CA THR A 458 -28.47 -8.34 14.67
C THR A 458 -27.78 -9.57 14.10
N PHE A 459 -26.49 -9.70 14.44
CA PHE A 459 -25.63 -10.84 14.13
C PHE A 459 -25.05 -11.39 15.42
N TYR A 460 -25.57 -12.54 15.88
CA TYR A 460 -25.21 -13.12 17.19
C TYR A 460 -25.32 -12.11 18.36
N GLY A 461 -26.31 -11.21 18.29
CA GLY A 461 -26.57 -10.15 19.28
C GLY A 461 -25.80 -8.84 19.03
N MET A 462 -24.82 -8.81 18.13
CA MET A 462 -24.17 -7.57 17.72
C MET A 462 -25.07 -6.80 16.74
N ALA A 463 -25.15 -5.48 16.89
CA ALA A 463 -25.99 -4.62 16.07
C ALA A 463 -25.34 -4.35 14.71
N TYR A 464 -26.12 -4.33 13.64
CA TYR A 464 -25.69 -3.84 12.33
C TYR A 464 -25.23 -2.38 12.41
N THR A 465 -24.14 -2.07 11.73
CA THR A 465 -23.74 -0.70 11.43
C THR A 465 -23.22 -0.63 10.00
N GLU A 466 -23.67 0.39 9.28
CA GLU A 466 -23.22 0.69 7.91
C GLU A 466 -21.73 1.05 7.89
N ALA A 467 -21.25 1.74 8.91
CA ALA A 467 -19.89 2.28 8.98
C ALA A 467 -19.26 1.95 10.34
N PRO A 468 -18.77 0.71 10.54
CA PRO A 468 -18.03 0.37 11.75
C PRO A 468 -16.86 1.34 11.99
N VAL A 469 -16.77 1.87 13.21
CA VAL A 469 -15.68 2.71 13.73
C VAL A 469 -15.60 4.14 13.19
N TYR A 470 -15.57 4.38 11.88
CA TYR A 470 -15.33 5.73 11.33
C TYR A 470 -16.48 6.22 10.46
N HIS A 471 -16.84 7.49 10.66
CA HIS A 471 -17.96 8.16 10.01
C HIS A 471 -17.53 9.42 9.22
N ASP A 472 -16.26 9.85 9.30
CA ASP A 472 -15.67 10.92 8.49
C ASP A 472 -14.37 10.47 7.79
N PRO A 473 -14.46 9.88 6.59
CA PRO A 473 -15.69 9.44 5.91
C PRO A 473 -16.24 8.12 6.51
N PRO A 474 -17.47 7.71 6.17
CA PRO A 474 -18.01 6.40 6.54
C PRO A 474 -17.10 5.27 6.08
N SER A 475 -16.69 4.39 7.00
CA SER A 475 -15.66 3.36 6.78
C SER A 475 -15.95 2.41 5.61
N ASN A 476 -17.22 2.16 5.31
CA ASN A 476 -17.65 1.27 4.22
C ASN A 476 -18.12 2.00 2.95
N SER A 477 -17.83 3.30 2.85
CA SER A 477 -18.04 4.05 1.61
C SER A 477 -16.94 3.81 0.58
N TRP A 478 -15.83 3.16 0.96
CA TRP A 478 -14.68 2.93 0.08
C TRP A 478 -14.70 1.54 -0.56
N MET A 479 -14.57 1.47 -1.89
CA MET A 479 -14.58 0.21 -2.65
C MET A 479 -13.42 -0.73 -2.26
N GLY A 480 -12.29 -0.21 -1.79
CA GLY A 480 -11.14 -1.03 -1.40
C GLY A 480 -11.46 -2.10 -0.35
N MET A 481 -12.41 -1.83 0.55
CA MET A 481 -12.88 -2.83 1.52
C MET A 481 -13.51 -4.06 0.84
N GLN A 482 -14.19 -3.87 -0.29
CA GLN A 482 -14.76 -4.98 -1.07
C GLN A 482 -13.63 -5.82 -1.66
N GLY A 483 -12.67 -5.18 -2.34
CA GLY A 483 -11.52 -5.86 -2.94
C GLY A 483 -10.73 -6.68 -1.93
N TRP A 484 -10.31 -6.07 -0.82
CA TRP A 484 -9.50 -6.78 0.19
C TRP A 484 -10.26 -7.88 0.92
N GLY A 485 -11.50 -7.60 1.35
CA GLY A 485 -12.30 -8.57 2.11
C GLY A 485 -12.70 -9.78 1.27
N VAL A 486 -13.12 -9.55 0.01
CA VAL A 486 -13.60 -10.61 -0.88
C VAL A 486 -12.46 -11.39 -1.51
N GLU A 487 -11.29 -10.80 -1.74
CA GLU A 487 -10.09 -11.52 -2.19
C GLU A 487 -9.80 -12.73 -1.29
N ARG A 488 -9.89 -12.55 0.03
CA ARG A 488 -9.64 -13.61 1.02
C ARG A 488 -10.72 -14.70 1.02
N ILE A 489 -11.96 -14.35 0.65
CA ILE A 489 -13.04 -15.33 0.41
C ILE A 489 -12.75 -16.11 -0.87
N ALA A 490 -12.31 -15.44 -1.94
CA ALA A 490 -11.94 -16.08 -3.21
C ALA A 490 -10.77 -17.04 -3.05
N GLN A 491 -9.73 -16.66 -2.30
CA GLN A 491 -8.62 -17.54 -1.95
C GLN A 491 -9.07 -18.77 -1.15
N LEU A 492 -9.96 -18.59 -0.16
CA LEU A 492 -10.51 -19.72 0.58
C LEU A 492 -11.30 -20.67 -0.34
N TYR A 493 -12.12 -20.13 -1.24
CA TYR A 493 -12.87 -20.93 -2.21
C TYR A 493 -11.95 -21.74 -3.11
N GLU A 494 -10.94 -21.11 -3.71
CA GLU A 494 -9.97 -21.79 -4.57
C GLU A 494 -9.18 -22.88 -3.82
N GLU A 495 -8.71 -22.57 -2.61
CA GLU A 495 -7.91 -23.50 -1.83
C GLU A 495 -8.71 -24.71 -1.32
N THR A 496 -9.97 -24.51 -0.95
CA THR A 496 -10.72 -25.50 -0.15
C THR A 496 -12.00 -26.01 -0.79
N GLY A 497 -12.53 -25.32 -1.80
CA GLY A 497 -13.85 -25.58 -2.36
C GLY A 497 -14.99 -25.34 -1.38
N ASP A 498 -14.85 -24.43 -0.40
CA ASP A 498 -15.93 -24.12 0.55
C ASP A 498 -17.17 -23.56 -0.19
N GLU A 499 -18.25 -24.35 -0.22
CA GLU A 499 -19.50 -24.03 -0.92
C GLU A 499 -20.16 -22.73 -0.42
N ARG A 500 -19.87 -22.30 0.83
CA ARG A 500 -20.40 -21.04 1.36
C ARG A 500 -19.65 -19.84 0.81
N ALA A 501 -18.32 -19.98 0.65
CA ALA A 501 -17.47 -18.98 0.01
C ALA A 501 -17.86 -18.84 -1.47
N GLU A 502 -18.05 -19.96 -2.17
CA GLU A 502 -18.56 -20.00 -3.55
C GLU A 502 -19.87 -19.22 -3.68
N ALA A 503 -20.87 -19.50 -2.82
CA ALA A 503 -22.17 -18.83 -2.87
C ALA A 503 -22.09 -17.30 -2.66
N ILE A 504 -21.16 -16.81 -1.84
CA ILE A 504 -20.90 -15.38 -1.68
C ILE A 504 -20.36 -14.80 -2.99
N LEU A 505 -19.34 -15.45 -3.57
CA LEU A 505 -18.67 -15.00 -4.79
C LEU A 505 -19.59 -15.06 -6.01
N ASP A 506 -20.43 -16.09 -6.12
CA ASP A 506 -21.40 -16.24 -7.20
C ASP A 506 -22.37 -15.07 -7.33
N LYS A 507 -22.60 -14.34 -6.23
CA LYS A 507 -23.44 -13.13 -6.20
C LYS A 507 -22.61 -11.84 -6.28
N TRP A 508 -21.43 -11.80 -5.67
CA TRP A 508 -20.57 -10.61 -5.68
C TRP A 508 -19.87 -10.37 -7.03
N VAL A 509 -19.40 -11.44 -7.68
CA VAL A 509 -18.62 -11.37 -8.93
C VAL A 509 -19.42 -10.73 -10.08
N PRO A 510 -20.67 -11.14 -10.38
CA PRO A 510 -21.45 -10.49 -11.43
C PRO A 510 -21.69 -9.01 -11.13
N TRP A 511 -21.96 -8.68 -9.87
CA TRP A 511 -22.16 -7.31 -9.44
C TRP A 511 -20.92 -6.45 -9.69
N VAL A 512 -19.73 -6.89 -9.28
CA VAL A 512 -18.53 -6.07 -9.47
C VAL A 512 -18.17 -5.94 -10.94
N ILE A 513 -18.29 -7.01 -11.73
CA ILE A 513 -18.00 -7.01 -13.17
C ILE A 513 -18.88 -5.98 -13.89
N ASP A 514 -20.17 -5.90 -13.55
CA ASP A 514 -21.10 -4.93 -14.14
C ASP A 514 -20.69 -3.46 -13.90
N HIS A 515 -19.80 -3.20 -12.94
CA HIS A 515 -19.28 -1.87 -12.63
C HIS A 515 -17.81 -1.66 -13.00
N VAL A 516 -17.15 -2.64 -13.61
CA VAL A 516 -15.81 -2.48 -14.19
C VAL A 516 -15.95 -2.08 -15.66
N THR A 517 -15.19 -1.08 -16.09
CA THR A 517 -15.08 -0.72 -17.50
C THR A 517 -13.62 -0.73 -17.91
N VAL A 518 -13.30 -1.44 -18.99
CA VAL A 518 -11.99 -1.41 -19.64
C VAL A 518 -12.20 -1.12 -21.13
N THR A 519 -11.40 -0.20 -21.65
CA THR A 519 -11.37 0.23 -23.04
C THR A 519 -9.93 0.41 -23.50
N ASP A 520 -9.70 0.48 -24.81
CA ASP A 520 -8.35 0.62 -25.40
C ASP A 520 -7.57 1.84 -24.85
N ASP A 521 -8.26 2.89 -24.40
CA ASP A 521 -7.67 4.16 -23.96
C ASP A 521 -7.99 4.56 -22.52
N SER A 522 -8.78 3.76 -21.78
CA SER A 522 -9.15 4.07 -20.39
C SER A 522 -9.69 2.84 -19.66
N TRP A 523 -9.70 2.91 -18.33
CA TRP A 523 -10.41 1.97 -17.48
C TRP A 523 -10.96 2.69 -16.25
N GLN A 524 -11.95 2.10 -15.59
CA GLN A 524 -12.47 2.59 -14.32
C GLN A 524 -13.08 1.46 -13.51
N ILE A 525 -12.98 1.60 -12.20
CA ILE A 525 -13.61 0.75 -11.19
C ILE A 525 -14.45 1.62 -10.25
N PRO A 526 -15.39 1.04 -9.48
CA PRO A 526 -16.05 1.77 -8.41
C PRO A 526 -15.03 2.34 -7.42
N SER A 527 -15.24 3.59 -6.98
CA SER A 527 -14.44 4.22 -5.92
C SER A 527 -15.26 4.36 -4.63
N ASN A 528 -16.50 4.83 -4.75
CA ASN A 528 -17.36 5.17 -3.62
C ASN A 528 -18.68 4.40 -3.66
N LEU A 529 -19.12 3.97 -2.49
CA LEU A 529 -20.34 3.23 -2.25
C LEU A 529 -21.24 4.03 -1.29
N ALA A 530 -22.54 4.01 -1.55
CA ALA A 530 -23.56 4.46 -0.62
C ALA A 530 -24.46 3.28 -0.25
N TRP A 531 -24.78 3.14 1.03
CA TRP A 531 -25.62 2.07 1.53
C TRP A 531 -26.97 2.62 2.00
N SER A 532 -27.99 1.78 1.93
CA SER A 532 -29.28 2.09 2.53
C SER A 532 -29.97 0.84 3.06
N GLY A 533 -30.78 1.04 4.10
CA GLY A 533 -31.49 -0.05 4.76
C GLY A 533 -30.60 -0.89 5.65
N GLN A 534 -30.93 -2.17 5.83
CA GLN A 534 -30.22 -3.09 6.72
C GLN A 534 -30.47 -4.55 6.30
N PRO A 535 -29.57 -5.48 6.67
CA PRO A 535 -29.84 -6.91 6.49
C PRO A 535 -31.01 -7.39 7.37
N ASP A 536 -31.48 -8.62 7.15
CA ASP A 536 -32.36 -9.30 8.09
C ASP A 536 -31.60 -9.68 9.37
N ASP A 537 -32.30 -10.00 10.46
CA ASP A 537 -31.65 -10.66 11.61
C ASP A 537 -31.00 -11.97 11.18
N TRP A 538 -29.77 -12.22 11.62
CA TRP A 538 -29.04 -13.43 11.28
C TRP A 538 -29.64 -14.68 11.93
N ASP A 539 -30.06 -15.63 11.10
CA ASP A 539 -30.40 -17.00 11.50
C ASP A 539 -29.54 -17.99 10.69
N PRO A 540 -28.53 -18.65 11.29
CA PRO A 540 -27.67 -19.57 10.56
C PRO A 540 -28.40 -20.81 10.01
N GLN A 541 -29.62 -21.11 10.49
CA GLN A 541 -30.44 -22.21 9.96
C GLN A 541 -31.29 -21.78 8.76
N ASN A 542 -31.58 -20.48 8.65
CA ASN A 542 -32.40 -19.92 7.59
C ASN A 542 -31.97 -18.45 7.33
N PRO A 543 -30.82 -18.23 6.66
CA PRO A 543 -30.35 -16.90 6.34
C PRO A 543 -31.41 -16.09 5.57
N GLY A 544 -31.55 -14.82 5.92
CA GLY A 544 -32.44 -13.88 5.25
C GLY A 544 -32.01 -13.62 3.80
N ASP A 545 -32.93 -13.07 2.99
CA ASP A 545 -32.62 -12.66 1.62
C ASP A 545 -32.10 -11.21 1.53
N ASN A 546 -32.10 -10.50 2.67
CA ASN A 546 -31.65 -9.12 2.81
C ASN A 546 -32.37 -8.15 1.86
N ALA A 547 -33.64 -8.41 1.52
CA ALA A 547 -34.41 -7.56 0.61
C ALA A 547 -34.57 -6.09 1.07
N GLY A 548 -34.25 -5.79 2.34
CA GLY A 548 -34.23 -4.46 2.92
C GLY A 548 -32.89 -3.72 2.85
N LEU A 549 -31.80 -4.37 2.41
CA LEU A 549 -30.46 -3.79 2.26
C LEU A 549 -30.20 -3.42 0.80
N SER A 550 -29.45 -2.36 0.53
CA SER A 550 -29.06 -2.00 -0.84
C SER A 550 -27.73 -1.23 -0.87
N VAL A 551 -27.00 -1.39 -1.98
CA VAL A 551 -25.76 -0.66 -2.29
C VAL A 551 -25.86 0.05 -3.64
N GLU A 552 -25.36 1.29 -3.68
CA GLU A 552 -25.23 2.10 -4.88
C GLU A 552 -23.77 2.50 -5.09
N VAL A 553 -23.24 2.31 -6.31
CA VAL A 553 -21.96 2.87 -6.72
C VAL A 553 -22.16 4.35 -7.04
N THR A 554 -21.51 5.22 -6.26
CA THR A 554 -21.68 6.69 -6.36
C THR A 554 -20.48 7.40 -6.97
N GLY A 555 -19.36 6.70 -7.12
CA GLY A 555 -18.14 7.23 -7.73
C GLY A 555 -17.36 6.15 -8.46
N TYR A 556 -16.59 6.57 -9.45
CA TYR A 556 -15.67 5.74 -10.21
C TYR A 556 -14.29 6.41 -10.22
N GLY A 557 -13.25 5.60 -10.30
CA GLY A 557 -11.87 6.07 -10.36
C GLY A 557 -10.92 5.03 -10.92
N GLN A 558 -9.64 5.37 -10.89
CA GLN A 558 -8.53 4.54 -11.37
C GLN A 558 -7.55 4.22 -10.24
N ASP A 559 -8.05 3.87 -9.06
CA ASP A 559 -7.19 3.42 -7.96
C ASP A 559 -6.55 2.08 -8.35
N VAL A 560 -5.25 2.12 -8.68
CA VAL A 560 -4.49 0.95 -9.17
C VAL A 560 -4.37 -0.15 -8.11
N GLY A 561 -4.31 0.21 -6.83
CA GLY A 561 -4.20 -0.75 -5.74
C GLY A 561 -5.51 -1.50 -5.53
N VAL A 562 -6.63 -0.78 -5.53
CA VAL A 562 -7.96 -1.40 -5.45
C VAL A 562 -8.22 -2.24 -6.70
N ALA A 563 -7.85 -1.77 -7.89
CA ALA A 563 -8.01 -2.52 -9.13
C ALA A 563 -7.18 -3.83 -9.12
N GLY A 564 -5.96 -3.80 -8.58
CA GLY A 564 -5.15 -5.00 -8.34
C GLY A 564 -5.83 -6.01 -7.42
N ALA A 565 -6.38 -5.56 -6.28
CA ALA A 565 -7.11 -6.44 -5.37
C ALA A 565 -8.42 -7.00 -5.98
N LEU A 566 -9.14 -6.20 -6.78
CA LEU A 566 -10.30 -6.66 -7.53
C LEU A 566 -9.92 -7.70 -8.58
N ALA A 567 -8.84 -7.48 -9.32
CA ALA A 567 -8.32 -8.46 -10.27
C ALA A 567 -7.98 -9.77 -9.53
N ARG A 568 -7.27 -9.72 -8.39
CA ARG A 568 -7.00 -10.94 -7.59
C ARG A 568 -8.25 -11.66 -7.14
N SER A 569 -9.25 -10.92 -6.64
CA SER A 569 -10.54 -11.50 -6.25
C SER A 569 -11.20 -12.27 -7.40
N LEU A 570 -11.22 -11.67 -8.59
CA LEU A 570 -11.79 -12.28 -9.80
C LEU A 570 -10.96 -13.48 -10.28
N MET A 571 -9.63 -13.42 -10.21
CA MET A 571 -8.74 -14.51 -10.60
C MET A 571 -8.90 -15.73 -9.71
N TYR A 572 -8.87 -15.58 -8.38
CA TYR A 572 -9.06 -16.73 -7.49
C TYR A 572 -10.45 -17.35 -7.62
N TYR A 573 -11.50 -16.53 -7.80
CA TYR A 573 -12.82 -17.07 -8.12
C TYR A 573 -12.83 -17.83 -9.45
N ALA A 574 -12.24 -17.27 -10.51
CA ALA A 574 -12.18 -17.92 -11.81
C ALA A 574 -11.39 -19.24 -11.77
N ALA A 575 -10.29 -19.31 -11.00
CA ALA A 575 -9.50 -20.53 -10.85
C ALA A 575 -10.20 -21.63 -10.02
N GLY A 576 -11.11 -21.26 -9.11
CA GLY A 576 -11.83 -22.22 -8.27
C GLY A 576 -12.92 -23.03 -8.97
N GLY A 577 -13.33 -22.66 -10.20
CA GLY A 577 -14.43 -23.30 -10.92
C GLY A 577 -14.39 -23.11 -12.44
N ASP A 578 -15.43 -23.59 -13.13
CA ASP A 578 -15.54 -23.54 -14.59
C ASP A 578 -16.88 -22.93 -15.02
N GLY A 579 -16.89 -22.27 -16.19
CA GLY A 579 -18.12 -21.85 -16.87
C GLY A 579 -18.20 -20.34 -17.11
N PRO A 580 -19.30 -19.85 -17.72
CA PRO A 580 -19.33 -18.50 -18.30
C PRO A 580 -19.05 -17.37 -17.32
N GLN A 581 -19.37 -17.56 -16.03
CA GLN A 581 -19.12 -16.57 -14.99
C GLN A 581 -17.64 -16.56 -14.55
N HIS A 582 -17.02 -17.74 -14.43
CA HIS A 582 -15.58 -17.88 -14.17
C HIS A 582 -14.77 -17.35 -15.35
N ASP A 583 -15.17 -17.70 -16.59
CA ASP A 583 -14.54 -17.21 -17.83
C ASP A 583 -14.59 -15.66 -17.90
N ALA A 584 -15.74 -15.07 -17.55
CA ALA A 584 -15.90 -13.61 -17.52
C ALA A 584 -15.04 -12.96 -16.43
N ALA A 585 -14.94 -13.57 -15.25
CA ALA A 585 -14.10 -13.07 -14.17
C ALA A 585 -12.62 -13.08 -14.56
N GLN A 586 -12.14 -14.19 -15.15
CA GLN A 586 -10.77 -14.27 -15.68
C GLN A 586 -10.50 -13.19 -16.73
N GLN A 587 -11.41 -13.03 -17.69
CA GLN A 587 -11.26 -12.05 -18.77
C GLN A 587 -11.21 -10.62 -18.22
N VAL A 588 -12.11 -10.24 -17.32
CA VAL A 588 -12.13 -8.88 -16.73
C VAL A 588 -10.89 -8.62 -15.89
N ALA A 589 -10.41 -9.61 -15.14
CA ALA A 589 -9.16 -9.49 -14.39
C ALA A 589 -7.98 -9.26 -15.33
N ARG A 590 -7.90 -10.03 -16.41
CA ARG A 590 -6.86 -9.88 -17.45
C ARG A 590 -6.90 -8.47 -18.06
N ASP A 591 -8.07 -8.04 -18.52
CA ASP A 591 -8.26 -6.75 -19.18
C ASP A 591 -7.87 -5.59 -18.25
N LEU A 592 -8.21 -5.67 -16.96
CA LEU A 592 -7.78 -4.69 -15.96
C LEU A 592 -6.26 -4.66 -15.80
N LEU A 593 -5.60 -5.82 -15.65
CA LEU A 593 -4.15 -5.89 -15.48
C LEU A 593 -3.41 -5.37 -16.72
N ASP A 594 -3.90 -5.70 -17.92
CA ASP A 594 -3.36 -5.18 -19.18
C ASP A 594 -3.53 -3.66 -19.28
N ALA A 595 -4.72 -3.15 -18.96
CA ALA A 595 -4.97 -1.70 -18.99
C ALA A 595 -4.11 -0.94 -17.98
N ILE A 596 -3.98 -1.42 -16.73
CA ILE A 596 -3.10 -0.81 -15.72
C ILE A 596 -1.66 -0.81 -16.22
N TRP A 597 -1.17 -1.94 -16.74
CA TRP A 597 0.20 -2.05 -17.20
C TRP A 597 0.49 -1.12 -18.37
N GLU A 598 -0.35 -1.12 -19.39
CA GLU A 598 -0.14 -0.36 -20.63
C GLU A 598 -0.35 1.15 -20.46
N GLN A 599 -1.32 1.54 -19.61
CA GLN A 599 -1.75 2.93 -19.50
C GLN A 599 -1.14 3.65 -18.29
N ASN A 600 -0.68 2.92 -17.26
CA ASN A 600 -0.29 3.50 -15.97
C ASN A 600 1.09 3.11 -15.46
N SER A 601 1.87 2.32 -16.20
CA SER A 601 3.28 2.09 -15.86
C SER A 601 4.13 3.33 -16.07
N ASP A 602 4.97 3.65 -15.10
CA ASP A 602 5.95 4.74 -15.16
C ASP A 602 7.34 4.25 -14.66
N PRO A 603 8.36 5.14 -14.56
CA PRO A 603 9.69 4.75 -14.07
C PRO A 603 9.75 4.27 -12.61
N VAL A 604 8.79 4.67 -11.77
CA VAL A 604 8.74 4.40 -10.32
C VAL A 604 7.87 3.18 -10.01
N GLY A 605 6.81 2.94 -10.79
CA GLY A 605 5.91 1.81 -10.60
C GLY A 605 4.73 1.83 -11.57
N VAL A 606 3.52 1.69 -11.00
CA VAL A 606 2.23 1.89 -11.68
C VAL A 606 1.40 2.90 -10.90
N ALA A 607 0.94 3.97 -11.54
CA ALA A 607 0.15 4.99 -10.85
C ALA A 607 -0.77 5.76 -11.79
N THR A 608 -1.84 6.30 -11.21
CA THR A 608 -2.78 7.20 -11.88
C THR A 608 -2.73 8.56 -11.20
N THR A 609 -3.13 9.61 -11.92
CA THR A 609 -3.26 10.93 -11.31
C THR A 609 -4.60 11.02 -10.58
N GLU A 610 -4.55 11.39 -9.30
CA GLU A 610 -5.73 11.59 -8.45
C GLU A 610 -5.82 13.04 -7.97
N THR A 611 -7.05 13.57 -7.94
CA THR A 611 -7.34 14.92 -7.43
C THR A 611 -7.67 14.87 -5.94
N ARG A 612 -6.96 15.65 -5.13
CA ARG A 612 -7.10 15.68 -3.67
C ARG A 612 -7.87 16.91 -3.19
N ALA A 613 -9.17 16.92 -3.48
CA ALA A 613 -10.05 18.02 -3.06
C ALA A 613 -10.18 18.13 -1.53
N ASP A 614 -9.96 17.02 -0.82
CA ASP A 614 -9.90 16.91 0.63
C ASP A 614 -8.72 17.66 1.24
N TYR A 615 -7.69 18.03 0.46
CA TYR A 615 -6.55 18.82 0.96
C TYR A 615 -6.91 20.28 1.27
N ALA A 616 -8.18 20.67 1.08
CA ALA A 616 -8.72 21.90 1.64
C ALA A 616 -8.74 21.88 3.17
N ARG A 617 -8.64 20.68 3.80
CA ARG A 617 -8.69 20.52 5.25
C ARG A 617 -7.35 20.75 5.96
N PHE A 618 -6.27 21.02 5.23
CA PHE A 618 -4.94 21.28 5.83
C PHE A 618 -4.96 22.45 6.82
N ASP A 619 -5.72 23.51 6.54
CA ASP A 619 -5.85 24.69 7.40
C ASP A 619 -7.22 24.78 8.10
N ASP A 620 -7.96 23.66 8.20
CA ASP A 620 -9.23 23.60 8.91
C ASP A 620 -9.03 23.95 10.40
N VAL A 621 -9.53 25.12 10.78
CA VAL A 621 -9.63 25.52 12.18
C VAL A 621 -11.05 25.23 12.66
N LEU A 622 -11.16 24.52 13.77
CA LEU A 622 -12.44 24.24 14.39
C LEU A 622 -13.16 25.54 14.80
N THR A 623 -14.22 25.90 14.05
CA THR A 623 -15.00 27.13 14.30
C THR A 623 -16.24 26.92 15.17
N SER A 624 -16.63 25.67 15.42
CA SER A 624 -17.75 25.30 16.28
C SER A 624 -17.49 23.96 16.98
N THR A 625 -18.11 23.70 18.12
CA THR A 625 -17.87 22.47 18.91
C THR A 625 -18.39 21.18 18.27
N THR A 626 -19.05 21.26 17.12
CA THR A 626 -19.63 20.12 16.39
C THR A 626 -19.30 20.18 14.89
N GLY A 627 -18.31 20.98 14.52
CA GLY A 627 -17.85 21.08 13.13
C GLY A 627 -16.51 20.39 12.98
N ASP A 628 -15.97 20.49 11.78
CA ASP A 628 -14.73 19.82 11.41
C ASP A 628 -13.51 20.65 11.86
N GLY A 629 -12.40 19.96 12.11
CA GLY A 629 -11.10 20.54 12.44
C GLY A 629 -10.54 20.06 13.78
N THR A 630 -9.23 20.25 13.97
CA THR A 630 -8.53 19.72 15.14
C THR A 630 -9.07 20.31 16.45
N TYR A 631 -9.72 19.48 17.26
CA TYR A 631 -10.17 19.90 18.58
C TYR A 631 -9.04 19.86 19.61
N VAL A 632 -8.87 20.93 20.39
CA VAL A 632 -8.02 20.96 21.59
C VAL A 632 -8.85 21.52 22.75
N PRO A 633 -8.90 20.87 23.94
CA PRO A 633 -9.71 21.33 25.06
C PRO A 633 -9.37 22.75 25.51
N ALA A 634 -10.39 23.51 25.90
CA ALA A 634 -10.20 24.89 26.36
C ALA A 634 -9.25 24.96 27.57
N GLY A 635 -8.19 25.76 27.45
CA GLY A 635 -7.17 25.93 28.49
C GLY A 635 -6.08 24.85 28.51
N TRP A 636 -6.19 23.83 27.65
CA TRP A 636 -5.09 22.90 27.39
C TRP A 636 -4.06 23.58 26.47
N THR A 637 -2.77 23.34 26.72
CA THR A 637 -1.68 23.82 25.87
C THR A 637 -0.49 22.87 25.99
N GLY A 638 0.22 22.66 24.90
CA GLY A 638 1.39 21.80 24.82
C GLY A 638 2.22 22.10 23.57
N THR A 639 3.29 21.34 23.37
CA THR A 639 4.16 21.51 22.19
C THR A 639 4.51 20.18 21.55
N MET A 640 4.46 20.12 20.22
CA MET A 640 5.09 19.07 19.42
C MET A 640 6.62 19.15 19.54
N PRO A 641 7.38 18.08 19.20
CA PRO A 641 8.84 18.08 19.34
C PRO A 641 9.58 19.14 18.52
N ASN A 642 9.04 19.53 17.36
CA ASN A 642 9.59 20.62 16.53
C ASN A 642 9.30 22.03 17.09
N GLY A 643 8.47 22.14 18.13
CA GLY A 643 8.08 23.39 18.78
C GLY A 643 6.71 23.93 18.37
N ASP A 644 5.97 23.24 17.50
CA ASP A 644 4.61 23.62 17.13
C ASP A 644 3.71 23.61 18.37
N VAL A 645 2.90 24.67 18.51
CA VAL A 645 2.07 24.88 19.69
C VAL A 645 0.73 24.19 19.48
N ILE A 646 0.42 23.27 20.39
CA ILE A 646 -0.88 22.61 20.42
C ILE A 646 -1.77 23.42 21.37
N GLU A 647 -2.76 24.12 20.83
CA GLU A 647 -3.70 24.94 21.61
C GLU A 647 -5.07 25.06 20.91
N PRO A 648 -6.13 25.48 21.61
CA PRO A 648 -7.44 25.70 21.00
C PRO A 648 -7.35 26.66 19.80
N GLY A 649 -7.80 26.18 18.63
CA GLY A 649 -7.77 26.93 17.38
C GLY A 649 -6.61 26.59 16.45
N ALA A 650 -5.75 25.64 16.82
CA ALA A 650 -4.79 25.04 15.91
C ALA A 650 -5.51 24.22 14.82
N SER A 651 -5.00 24.30 13.59
CA SER A 651 -5.37 23.46 12.45
C SER A 651 -4.50 22.19 12.36
N PHE A 652 -4.81 21.32 11.39
CA PHE A 652 -3.98 20.15 11.05
C PHE A 652 -2.52 20.56 10.76
N LEU A 653 -2.34 21.60 9.93
CA LEU A 653 -1.03 22.14 9.54
C LEU A 653 -0.29 22.80 10.70
N ASP A 654 -0.99 23.47 11.62
CA ASP A 654 -0.36 24.14 12.76
C ASP A 654 0.33 23.15 13.72
N LEU A 655 -0.06 21.87 13.69
CA LEU A 655 0.57 20.80 14.47
C LEU A 655 1.65 20.03 13.68
N ARG A 656 1.85 20.38 12.41
CA ARG A 656 2.67 19.65 11.42
C ARG A 656 3.39 20.64 10.51
N SER A 657 4.03 21.66 11.08
CA SER A 657 4.63 22.73 10.29
C SER A 657 5.74 22.25 9.35
N PHE A 658 6.27 21.04 9.55
CA PHE A 658 7.24 20.40 8.66
C PHE A 658 6.67 20.23 7.23
N TYR A 659 5.34 20.18 7.06
CA TYR A 659 4.72 20.16 5.74
C TYR A 659 5.03 21.40 4.91
N LEU A 660 5.34 22.54 5.55
CA LEU A 660 5.71 23.76 4.83
C LEU A 660 7.04 23.63 4.07
N ASP A 661 7.87 22.66 4.46
CA ASP A 661 9.16 22.35 3.83
C ASP A 661 9.04 21.21 2.79
N ASP A 662 7.86 20.62 2.63
CA ASP A 662 7.62 19.55 1.65
C ASP A 662 7.76 20.08 0.21
N PRO A 663 8.43 19.35 -0.70
CA PRO A 663 8.63 19.78 -2.09
C PRO A 663 7.32 20.08 -2.84
N ASP A 664 6.23 19.41 -2.48
CA ASP A 664 4.92 19.56 -3.12
C ASP A 664 3.97 20.50 -2.36
N TRP A 665 4.40 21.09 -1.24
CA TRP A 665 3.58 22.02 -0.44
C TRP A 665 3.01 23.16 -1.29
N SER A 666 3.78 23.66 -2.27
CA SER A 666 3.34 24.75 -3.14
C SER A 666 2.06 24.45 -3.93
N LYS A 667 1.76 23.17 -4.22
CA LYS A 667 0.49 22.74 -4.84
C LYS A 667 -0.68 22.93 -3.88
N VAL A 668 -0.51 22.49 -2.63
CA VAL A 668 -1.53 22.61 -1.58
C VAL A 668 -1.76 24.08 -1.22
N GLN A 669 -0.69 24.84 -1.01
CA GLN A 669 -0.80 26.28 -0.72
C GLN A 669 -1.58 27.01 -1.81
N ALA A 670 -1.36 26.69 -3.09
CA ALA A 670 -2.11 27.29 -4.18
C ALA A 670 -3.61 26.95 -4.13
N TYR A 671 -3.97 25.75 -3.67
CA TYR A 671 -5.37 25.36 -3.46
C TYR A 671 -6.01 26.12 -2.30
N LEU A 672 -5.33 26.20 -1.15
CA LEU A 672 -5.77 26.97 0.02
C LEU A 672 -5.94 28.47 -0.30
N ASP A 673 -5.12 29.01 -1.21
CA ASP A 673 -5.24 30.38 -1.71
C ASP A 673 -6.42 30.59 -2.69
N GLY A 674 -7.26 29.57 -2.91
CA GLY A 674 -8.45 29.60 -3.77
C GLY A 674 -8.23 29.08 -5.19
N GLY A 675 -7.12 28.36 -5.43
CA GLY A 675 -6.83 27.65 -6.68
C GLY A 675 -7.68 26.39 -6.88
N PRO A 676 -7.43 25.62 -7.96
CA PRO A 676 -8.04 24.30 -8.12
C PRO A 676 -7.48 23.29 -7.11
N ALA A 677 -8.24 22.22 -6.85
CA ALA A 677 -7.76 21.10 -6.04
C ALA A 677 -6.46 20.52 -6.64
N PRO A 678 -5.46 20.16 -5.80
CA PRO A 678 -4.18 19.68 -6.28
C PRO A 678 -4.31 18.25 -6.83
N GLU A 679 -3.43 17.93 -7.77
CA GLU A 679 -3.33 16.61 -8.38
C GLU A 679 -1.99 15.97 -8.00
N PHE A 680 -2.04 14.67 -7.72
CA PHE A 680 -0.89 13.86 -7.32
C PHE A 680 -0.89 12.53 -8.07
N THR A 681 0.29 11.95 -8.21
CA THR A 681 0.48 10.60 -8.75
C THR A 681 1.22 9.82 -7.69
N TYR A 682 0.48 9.02 -6.91
CA TYR A 682 1.02 8.37 -5.73
C TYR A 682 1.49 6.95 -6.00
N HIS A 683 2.64 6.61 -5.43
CA HIS A 683 3.21 5.28 -5.40
C HIS A 683 3.08 4.69 -4.00
N ARG A 684 1.83 4.43 -3.59
CA ARG A 684 1.55 3.76 -2.31
C ARG A 684 2.14 2.35 -2.33
N PHE A 685 2.93 2.00 -1.32
CA PHE A 685 3.65 0.72 -1.27
C PHE A 685 2.69 -0.48 -1.39
N TRP A 686 1.58 -0.43 -0.66
CA TRP A 686 0.55 -1.47 -0.70
C TRP A 686 -0.10 -1.59 -2.09
N ALA A 687 -0.31 -0.47 -2.79
CA ALA A 687 -0.97 -0.46 -4.10
C ALA A 687 -0.06 -1.06 -5.18
N GLN A 688 1.23 -0.71 -5.16
CA GLN A 688 2.22 -1.34 -6.03
C GLN A 688 2.29 -2.84 -5.80
N THR A 689 2.28 -3.24 -4.53
CA THR A 689 2.31 -4.65 -4.16
C THR A 689 1.05 -5.37 -4.62
N ALA A 690 -0.14 -4.80 -4.44
CA ALA A 690 -1.39 -5.40 -4.88
C ALA A 690 -1.42 -5.66 -6.40
N VAL A 691 -0.86 -4.74 -7.21
CA VAL A 691 -0.71 -4.97 -8.65
C VAL A 691 0.36 -6.02 -8.92
N ALA A 692 1.52 -5.95 -8.27
CA ALA A 692 2.61 -6.90 -8.45
C ALA A 692 2.17 -8.34 -8.16
N THR A 693 1.53 -8.58 -7.02
CA THR A 693 1.03 -9.91 -6.65
C THR A 693 -0.09 -10.38 -7.58
N ALA A 694 -0.93 -9.47 -8.09
CA ALA A 694 -1.92 -9.81 -9.11
C ALA A 694 -1.28 -10.29 -10.42
N LEU A 695 -0.21 -9.62 -10.87
CA LEU A 695 0.55 -10.05 -12.05
C LEU A 695 1.15 -11.45 -11.83
N ALA A 696 1.78 -11.69 -10.67
CA ALA A 696 2.33 -13.01 -10.35
C ALA A 696 1.24 -14.10 -10.29
N ASP A 697 0.10 -13.80 -9.67
CA ASP A 697 -1.02 -14.74 -9.54
C ASP A 697 -1.67 -15.08 -10.88
N TYR A 698 -1.73 -14.14 -11.83
CA TYR A 698 -2.34 -14.42 -13.15
C TYR A 698 -1.62 -15.56 -13.85
N ASP A 699 -0.28 -15.50 -13.95
CA ASP A 699 0.51 -16.57 -14.56
C ASP A 699 0.47 -17.85 -13.73
N ARG A 700 0.47 -17.76 -12.40
CA ARG A 700 0.39 -18.94 -11.53
C ARG A 700 -0.93 -19.70 -11.70
N LEU A 701 -2.04 -18.99 -11.84
CA LEU A 701 -3.39 -19.57 -11.91
C LEU A 701 -3.80 -19.97 -13.34
N PHE A 702 -3.35 -19.21 -14.34
CA PHE A 702 -3.83 -19.34 -15.72
C PHE A 702 -2.73 -19.44 -16.77
N GLY A 703 -1.46 -19.30 -16.38
CA GLY A 703 -0.36 -19.57 -17.30
C GLY A 703 -0.48 -20.99 -17.82
N GLU A 704 -0.43 -21.17 -19.14
CA GLU A 704 -0.29 -22.52 -19.68
C GLU A 704 0.98 -23.13 -19.08
N ASP A 705 0.96 -24.42 -18.75
CA ASP A 705 2.18 -25.19 -18.50
C ASP A 705 3.13 -24.92 -19.66
N VAL A 706 4.06 -23.98 -19.53
CA VAL A 706 5.10 -23.74 -20.52
C VAL A 706 5.80 -25.09 -20.60
N PRO A 707 5.66 -25.83 -21.72
CA PRO A 707 6.34 -27.10 -21.84
C PRO A 707 7.82 -26.78 -21.63
N THR A 708 8.50 -27.56 -20.78
CA THR A 708 9.95 -27.47 -20.57
C THR A 708 10.78 -27.80 -21.82
N GLU A 709 10.17 -27.73 -23.00
CA GLU A 709 10.82 -27.78 -24.29
C GLU A 709 11.19 -26.35 -24.67
N PRO A 710 12.47 -26.05 -24.96
CA PRO A 710 12.85 -24.72 -25.40
C PRO A 710 12.02 -24.32 -26.62
N ASP A 711 11.45 -23.12 -26.59
CA ASP A 711 10.78 -22.53 -27.75
C ASP A 711 11.74 -22.53 -28.95
N THR A 712 11.31 -23.19 -30.02
CA THR A 712 12.05 -23.29 -31.28
C THR A 712 11.28 -22.71 -32.45
N GLU A 713 10.06 -22.21 -32.23
CA GLU A 713 9.28 -21.58 -33.28
C GLU A 713 9.74 -20.13 -33.40
N SER A 714 9.79 -19.63 -34.64
CA SER A 714 10.23 -18.26 -34.90
C SER A 714 9.01 -17.39 -35.13
N PRO A 715 9.04 -16.12 -34.67
CA PRO A 715 7.97 -15.20 -34.93
C PRO A 715 7.61 -15.12 -36.41
N THR A 716 6.34 -14.82 -36.68
CA THR A 716 5.89 -14.52 -38.03
C THR A 716 6.65 -13.32 -38.60
N THR A 717 6.76 -13.24 -39.93
CA THR A 717 7.46 -12.13 -40.60
C THR A 717 6.70 -10.82 -40.41
N PRO A 718 7.34 -9.72 -39.96
CA PRO A 718 6.69 -8.41 -39.90
C PRO A 718 6.15 -8.01 -41.28
N THR A 719 4.91 -7.55 -41.36
CA THR A 719 4.27 -7.16 -42.63
C THR A 719 4.11 -5.64 -42.75
N ASP A 720 3.77 -5.17 -43.95
CA ASP A 720 3.43 -3.76 -44.23
C ASP A 720 4.47 -2.72 -43.81
N LEU A 721 5.76 -3.09 -43.83
CA LEU A 721 6.85 -2.14 -43.61
C LEU A 721 6.77 -0.98 -44.61
N ALA A 722 6.68 0.24 -44.09
CA ALA A 722 6.56 1.47 -44.86
C ALA A 722 7.46 2.58 -44.30
N VAL A 723 7.96 3.43 -45.20
CA VAL A 723 8.62 4.69 -44.85
C VAL A 723 7.56 5.74 -44.59
N THR A 724 7.53 6.28 -43.37
CA THR A 724 6.54 7.28 -42.94
C THR A 724 7.05 8.72 -43.07
N GLY A 725 8.37 8.91 -43.20
CA GLY A 725 8.99 10.22 -43.47
C GLY A 725 10.49 10.13 -43.75
N THR A 726 11.05 11.10 -44.47
CA THR A 726 12.51 11.26 -44.67
C THR A 726 12.92 12.72 -44.54
N THR A 727 14.15 12.94 -44.03
CA THR A 727 14.85 14.23 -44.06
C THR A 727 16.14 14.10 -44.87
N ALA A 728 17.04 15.09 -44.82
CA ALA A 728 18.39 14.95 -45.39
C ALA A 728 19.23 13.90 -44.63
N THR A 729 18.97 13.65 -43.35
CA THR A 729 19.78 12.79 -42.49
C THR A 729 19.00 11.71 -41.73
N THR A 730 17.68 11.58 -41.96
CA THR A 730 16.86 10.59 -41.24
C THR A 730 15.82 9.90 -42.12
N ALA A 731 15.40 8.70 -41.72
CA ALA A 731 14.29 7.96 -42.31
C ALA A 731 13.43 7.31 -41.20
N SER A 732 12.13 7.62 -41.18
CA SER A 732 11.16 7.05 -40.23
C SER A 732 10.38 5.90 -40.87
N LEU A 733 10.16 4.84 -40.09
CA LEU A 733 9.61 3.55 -40.51
C LEU A 733 8.47 3.12 -39.59
N ALA A 734 7.47 2.44 -40.15
CA ALA A 734 6.41 1.76 -39.40
C ALA A 734 6.03 0.42 -40.08
N TRP A 735 5.56 -0.56 -39.33
CA TRP A 735 5.14 -1.89 -39.83
C TRP A 735 4.01 -2.50 -38.98
N THR A 736 3.42 -3.59 -39.47
CA THR A 736 2.44 -4.41 -38.74
C THR A 736 3.18 -5.42 -37.86
N ALA A 737 2.72 -5.58 -36.62
CA ALA A 737 3.32 -6.48 -35.63
C ALA A 737 3.32 -7.95 -36.08
N SER A 738 4.36 -8.67 -35.67
CA SER A 738 4.45 -10.13 -35.78
C SER A 738 3.72 -10.80 -34.62
N THR A 739 3.17 -11.99 -34.86
CA THR A 739 2.73 -12.95 -33.84
C THR A 739 3.75 -14.07 -33.67
N ASP A 740 3.75 -14.72 -32.51
CA ASP A 740 4.58 -15.85 -32.12
C ASP A 740 3.75 -16.77 -31.21
N ASP A 741 4.16 -18.03 -31.01
CA ASP A 741 3.48 -18.96 -30.11
C ASP A 741 3.76 -18.65 -28.63
N VAL A 742 4.92 -18.04 -28.32
CA VAL A 742 5.22 -17.50 -26.98
C VAL A 742 5.07 -15.98 -26.96
N ARG A 743 6.00 -15.22 -27.57
CA ARG A 743 5.87 -13.74 -27.74
C ARG A 743 7.02 -13.14 -28.54
N VAL A 744 6.73 -12.04 -29.24
CA VAL A 744 7.73 -11.18 -29.89
C VAL A 744 8.26 -10.14 -28.89
N VAL A 745 9.57 -10.12 -28.61
CA VAL A 745 10.19 -9.20 -27.64
C VAL A 745 10.86 -7.99 -28.29
N ALA A 746 11.26 -8.09 -29.55
CA ALA A 746 11.92 -6.99 -30.26
C ALA A 746 11.85 -7.14 -31.77
N TYR A 747 12.09 -6.03 -32.47
CA TYR A 747 12.30 -5.96 -33.90
C TYR A 747 13.70 -5.43 -34.19
N ASP A 748 14.47 -6.14 -35.02
CA ASP A 748 15.70 -5.62 -35.59
C ASP A 748 15.39 -4.88 -36.88
N VAL A 749 15.82 -3.62 -36.98
CA VAL A 749 15.75 -2.82 -38.20
C VAL A 749 17.07 -2.93 -38.94
N LEU A 750 17.02 -3.40 -40.18
CA LEU A 750 18.19 -3.58 -41.04
C LEU A 750 18.19 -2.55 -42.16
N ARG A 751 19.31 -1.84 -42.32
CA ARG A 751 19.60 -0.95 -43.45
C ARG A 751 20.65 -1.62 -44.34
N ASP A 752 20.29 -1.84 -45.61
CA ASP A 752 21.14 -2.49 -46.61
C ASP A 752 21.71 -3.86 -46.16
N GLY A 753 20.94 -4.55 -45.30
CA GLY A 753 21.28 -5.87 -44.76
C GLY A 753 22.02 -5.86 -43.41
N GLU A 754 22.39 -4.70 -42.88
CA GLU A 754 23.06 -4.54 -41.58
C GLU A 754 22.08 -4.00 -40.53
N VAL A 755 22.11 -4.54 -39.30
CA VAL A 755 21.25 -4.05 -38.20
C VAL A 755 21.71 -2.64 -37.79
N VAL A 756 20.81 -1.67 -37.90
CA VAL A 756 21.06 -0.26 -37.51
C VAL A 756 20.44 0.10 -36.16
N GLY A 757 19.50 -0.72 -35.68
CA GLY A 757 18.92 -0.59 -34.35
C GLY A 757 17.89 -1.67 -34.08
N SER A 758 17.44 -1.74 -32.83
CA SER A 758 16.37 -2.62 -32.39
C SER A 758 15.35 -1.83 -31.58
N THR A 759 14.08 -2.26 -31.62
CA THR A 759 12.97 -1.60 -30.91
C THR A 759 11.90 -2.62 -30.53
N ALA A 760 11.24 -2.45 -29.39
CA ALA A 760 10.06 -3.25 -29.02
C ALA A 760 8.77 -2.74 -29.71
N ARG A 761 8.77 -1.49 -30.19
CA ARG A 761 7.64 -0.87 -30.88
C ARG A 761 7.63 -1.23 -32.37
N THR A 762 6.50 -1.05 -33.04
CA THR A 762 6.34 -1.25 -34.49
C THR A 762 6.75 -0.03 -35.33
N THR A 763 7.60 0.84 -34.76
CA THR A 763 8.09 2.07 -35.38
C THR A 763 9.56 2.28 -35.05
N PHE A 764 10.33 2.85 -35.99
CA PHE A 764 11.75 3.18 -35.81
C PHE A 764 12.15 4.40 -36.64
N THR A 765 13.04 5.25 -36.13
CA THR A 765 13.67 6.33 -36.92
C THR A 765 15.16 6.09 -36.97
N ASP A 766 15.67 5.96 -38.20
CA ASP A 766 17.09 5.84 -38.47
C ASP A 766 17.69 7.23 -38.72
N GLU A 767 18.84 7.51 -38.10
CA GLU A 767 19.49 8.82 -38.06
C GLU A 767 20.88 8.77 -38.74
N ASP A 768 21.55 9.92 -38.79
CA ASP A 768 22.91 10.08 -39.35
C ASP A 768 23.08 9.57 -40.80
N LEU A 769 22.03 9.67 -41.61
CA LEU A 769 22.04 9.27 -43.02
C LEU A 769 22.74 10.30 -43.90
N ALA A 770 23.33 9.83 -44.99
CA ALA A 770 23.86 10.70 -46.02
C ALA A 770 22.69 11.28 -46.83
N PRO A 771 22.72 12.58 -47.17
CA PRO A 771 21.74 13.21 -48.04
C PRO A 771 21.75 12.64 -49.46
N GLU A 772 20.64 12.80 -50.20
CA GLU A 772 20.40 12.28 -51.56
C GLU A 772 20.74 10.78 -51.74
N THR A 773 20.60 10.00 -50.67
CA THR A 773 21.01 8.59 -50.65
C THR A 773 19.78 7.71 -50.46
N THR A 774 19.65 6.71 -51.33
CA THR A 774 18.61 5.68 -51.21
C THR A 774 19.11 4.55 -50.31
N TYR A 775 18.35 4.26 -49.26
CA TYR A 775 18.57 3.17 -48.31
C TYR A 775 17.45 2.14 -48.42
N ARG A 776 17.80 0.87 -48.25
CA ARG A 776 16.85 -0.23 -48.26
C ARG A 776 16.66 -0.78 -46.85
N TYR A 777 15.44 -0.67 -46.32
CA TYR A 777 15.10 -1.15 -44.99
C TYR A 777 14.34 -2.47 -45.03
N THR A 778 14.68 -3.36 -44.12
CA THR A 778 13.89 -4.56 -43.78
C THR A 778 13.82 -4.70 -42.28
N VAL A 779 12.77 -5.34 -41.77
CA VAL A 779 12.60 -5.58 -40.33
C VAL A 779 12.39 -7.06 -40.08
N ARG A 780 12.94 -7.60 -39.00
CA ARG A 780 12.62 -8.95 -38.52
C ARG A 780 12.26 -8.91 -37.04
N ALA A 781 11.36 -9.77 -36.63
CA ALA A 781 10.98 -9.98 -35.24
C ALA A 781 11.93 -10.97 -34.55
N ARG A 782 12.02 -10.85 -33.23
CA ARG A 782 12.75 -11.75 -32.34
C ARG A 782 11.86 -12.05 -31.13
N ASP A 783 11.85 -13.29 -30.69
CA ASP A 783 11.20 -13.73 -29.44
C ASP A 783 12.18 -13.74 -28.25
N ALA A 784 11.66 -14.17 -27.10
CA ALA A 784 12.40 -14.29 -25.85
C ALA A 784 13.45 -15.41 -25.87
N ALA A 785 13.22 -16.50 -26.60
CA ALA A 785 14.15 -17.62 -26.77
C ALA A 785 15.30 -17.30 -27.74
N GLY A 786 15.20 -16.18 -28.46
CA GLY A 786 16.17 -15.71 -29.44
C GLY A 786 15.95 -16.29 -30.83
N ASN A 787 14.80 -16.91 -31.12
CA ASN A 787 14.44 -17.24 -32.50
C ASN A 787 14.13 -15.92 -33.27
N ILE A 788 14.33 -15.96 -34.58
CA ILE A 788 14.34 -14.76 -35.43
C ILE A 788 13.49 -15.04 -36.65
N SER A 789 12.51 -14.17 -36.90
CA SER A 789 11.66 -14.27 -38.08
C SER A 789 12.46 -14.09 -39.38
N PRO A 790 11.94 -14.54 -40.53
CA PRO A 790 12.36 -13.98 -41.81
C PRO A 790 12.22 -12.45 -41.82
N VAL A 791 13.05 -11.77 -42.61
CA VAL A 791 12.95 -10.32 -42.80
C VAL A 791 11.72 -9.96 -43.64
N SER A 792 11.11 -8.81 -43.34
CA SER A 792 9.98 -8.24 -44.06
C SER A 792 10.28 -7.95 -45.54
N VAL A 793 9.23 -7.66 -46.31
CA VAL A 793 9.41 -7.05 -47.63
C VAL A 793 10.06 -5.68 -47.44
N ALA A 794 11.12 -5.43 -48.21
CA ALA A 794 11.90 -4.22 -48.04
C ALA A 794 11.15 -2.95 -48.46
N ALA A 795 11.35 -1.88 -47.69
CA ALA A 795 10.95 -0.52 -48.04
C ALA A 795 12.18 0.30 -48.44
N GLU A 796 12.03 1.19 -49.43
CA GLU A 796 13.12 2.08 -49.86
C GLU A 796 12.83 3.51 -49.39
N ALA A 797 13.81 4.10 -48.69
CA ALA A 797 13.78 5.50 -48.30
C ALA A 797 14.86 6.24 -49.07
N THR A 798 14.54 7.37 -49.68
CA THR A 798 15.55 8.27 -50.25
C THR A 798 15.60 9.53 -49.41
N THR A 799 16.75 9.80 -48.80
CA THR A 799 16.97 11.03 -48.06
C THR A 799 16.92 12.22 -49.01
N LEU A 800 16.45 13.35 -48.48
CA LEU A 800 16.35 14.59 -49.24
C LEU A 800 17.74 15.16 -49.52
N ALA A 801 17.82 16.14 -50.42
CA ALA A 801 19.07 16.84 -50.65
C ALA A 801 19.55 17.58 -49.41
N ASP A 802 20.87 17.62 -49.22
CA ASP A 802 21.48 18.54 -48.26
C ASP A 802 21.33 19.94 -48.84
N ASP A 803 20.23 20.60 -48.54
CA ASP A 803 20.01 21.99 -48.90
C ASP A 803 20.88 22.95 -48.06
N GLY A 804 21.85 22.41 -47.30
CA GLY A 804 22.75 23.18 -46.47
C GLY A 804 22.02 23.77 -45.28
N GLY A 805 21.17 22.95 -44.64
CA GLY A 805 20.49 23.29 -43.39
C GLY A 805 21.48 23.94 -42.42
N PRO A 806 21.19 25.13 -41.86
CA PRO A 806 22.16 25.90 -41.12
C PRO A 806 22.57 25.20 -39.81
N GLU A 807 23.83 25.40 -39.42
CA GLU A 807 24.30 25.04 -38.09
C GLU A 807 23.40 25.61 -36.98
N PRO A 808 23.28 24.89 -35.84
CA PRO A 808 22.62 25.40 -34.64
C PRO A 808 23.14 26.81 -34.28
N GLY A 809 22.24 27.80 -34.30
CA GLY A 809 22.56 29.20 -33.96
C GLY A 809 22.66 30.17 -35.15
N ALA A 810 22.36 29.75 -36.38
CA ALA A 810 22.34 30.63 -37.55
C ALA A 810 21.20 31.68 -37.51
N CYS A 811 20.06 31.36 -36.91
CA CYS A 811 18.96 32.30 -36.68
C CYS A 811 18.16 31.96 -35.41
N THR A 812 17.34 32.90 -34.95
CA THR A 812 16.33 32.70 -33.90
C THR A 812 14.97 33.13 -34.42
N ALA A 813 13.90 32.53 -33.92
CA ALA A 813 12.54 32.90 -34.28
C ALA A 813 11.70 33.16 -33.02
N THR A 814 10.86 34.20 -33.08
CA THR A 814 9.96 34.58 -31.99
C THR A 814 8.53 34.63 -32.51
N TYR A 815 7.62 33.94 -31.82
CA TYR A 815 6.21 33.88 -32.16
C TYR A 815 5.40 34.91 -31.36
N THR A 816 4.38 35.47 -31.97
CA THR A 816 3.37 36.25 -31.25
C THR A 816 1.99 36.10 -31.90
N THR A 817 0.98 35.90 -31.07
CA THR A 817 -0.43 35.98 -31.50
C THR A 817 -0.82 37.45 -31.71
N ARG A 818 -1.20 37.82 -32.94
CA ARG A 818 -1.63 39.19 -33.29
C ARG A 818 -3.13 39.42 -33.08
N GLY A 819 -3.91 38.36 -33.09
CA GLY A 819 -5.35 38.38 -32.80
C GLY A 819 -5.95 36.98 -32.82
N SER A 820 -7.08 36.79 -32.15
CA SER A 820 -7.85 35.55 -32.15
C SER A 820 -9.35 35.84 -32.27
N TRP A 821 -10.09 34.89 -32.85
CA TRP A 821 -11.54 34.91 -33.00
C TRP A 821 -12.10 33.49 -32.84
N GLN A 822 -13.42 33.36 -32.79
CA GLN A 822 -14.06 32.06 -32.69
C GLN A 822 -13.69 31.18 -33.90
N GLY A 823 -12.91 30.13 -33.66
CA GLY A 823 -12.49 29.16 -34.68
C GLY A 823 -11.18 29.47 -35.40
N GLY A 824 -10.45 30.54 -35.06
CA GLY A 824 -9.13 30.79 -35.64
C GLY A 824 -8.33 31.91 -34.98
N TYR A 825 -7.05 32.00 -35.37
CA TYR A 825 -6.12 32.99 -34.85
C TYR A 825 -5.09 33.41 -35.89
N GLN A 826 -4.50 34.59 -35.69
CA GLN A 826 -3.38 35.09 -36.48
C GLN A 826 -2.08 35.00 -35.69
N GLY A 827 -1.15 34.19 -36.19
CA GLY A 827 0.23 34.11 -35.71
C GLY A 827 1.16 34.99 -36.55
N GLU A 828 2.13 35.64 -35.91
CA GLU A 828 3.24 36.31 -36.58
C GLU A 828 4.56 35.84 -35.98
N VAL A 829 5.52 35.54 -36.85
CA VAL A 829 6.85 35.08 -36.46
C VAL A 829 7.89 36.06 -36.97
N THR A 830 8.78 36.50 -36.07
CA THR A 830 9.95 37.31 -36.42
C THR A 830 11.19 36.43 -36.39
N VAL A 831 11.89 36.36 -37.52
CA VAL A 831 13.16 35.67 -37.71
C VAL A 831 14.29 36.67 -37.58
N THR A 832 15.30 36.36 -36.76
CA THR A 832 16.49 37.17 -36.54
C THR A 832 17.73 36.38 -36.88
N ALA A 833 18.55 36.89 -37.79
CA ALA A 833 19.83 36.27 -38.15
C ALA A 833 20.82 36.35 -36.98
N GLY A 834 21.60 35.28 -36.78
CA GLY A 834 22.73 35.24 -35.87
C GLY A 834 23.89 36.14 -36.31
N PRO A 835 25.06 36.03 -35.65
CA PRO A 835 26.19 36.94 -35.84
C PRO A 835 26.85 36.88 -37.23
N SER A 836 26.58 35.85 -38.03
CA SER A 836 27.10 35.66 -39.39
C SER A 836 26.14 36.13 -40.49
N GLY A 837 24.89 36.48 -40.17
CA GLY A 837 23.83 36.63 -41.16
C GLY A 837 23.39 35.27 -41.74
N VAL A 838 22.29 35.26 -42.48
CA VAL A 838 21.77 34.05 -43.14
C VAL A 838 21.42 34.32 -44.60
N SER A 839 21.57 33.30 -45.44
CA SER A 839 21.18 33.31 -46.86
C SER A 839 20.11 32.26 -47.14
N GLY A 840 19.01 32.37 -46.39
CA GLY A 840 17.93 31.39 -46.28
C GLY A 840 17.55 31.21 -44.81
N TRP A 841 16.29 30.92 -44.53
CA TRP A 841 15.85 30.53 -43.19
C TRP A 841 14.65 29.60 -43.27
N THR A 842 14.58 28.70 -42.31
CA THR A 842 13.49 27.76 -42.06
C THR A 842 13.06 27.87 -40.60
N VAL A 843 11.77 28.03 -40.34
CA VAL A 843 11.21 28.04 -38.99
C VAL A 843 10.27 26.85 -38.84
N SER A 844 10.41 26.11 -37.74
CA SER A 844 9.44 25.12 -37.30
C SER A 844 8.73 25.61 -36.04
N LEU A 845 7.40 25.48 -35.99
CA LEU A 845 6.61 25.81 -34.81
C LEU A 845 5.37 24.93 -34.63
N ASP A 846 4.95 24.75 -33.39
CA ASP A 846 3.74 24.00 -33.05
C ASP A 846 2.47 24.80 -33.39
N LEU A 847 1.55 24.18 -34.13
CA LEU A 847 0.20 24.68 -34.39
C LEU A 847 -0.80 24.14 -33.37
N ALA A 848 -1.88 24.88 -33.18
CA ALA A 848 -3.04 24.39 -32.45
C ALA A 848 -3.75 23.24 -33.21
N PRO A 849 -4.51 22.39 -32.51
CA PRO A 849 -5.38 21.40 -33.13
C PRO A 849 -6.33 22.04 -34.15
N GLY A 850 -6.22 21.62 -35.42
CA GLY A 850 -7.04 22.13 -36.53
C GLY A 850 -6.25 22.61 -37.76
N GLY A 851 -4.94 22.90 -37.61
CA GLY A 851 -4.03 23.16 -38.74
C GLY A 851 -3.99 24.59 -39.29
N LEU A 852 -3.37 24.73 -40.48
CA LEU A 852 -3.07 26.00 -41.14
C LEU A 852 -4.10 26.31 -42.24
N SER A 853 -4.65 27.53 -42.27
CA SER A 853 -5.58 27.97 -43.31
C SER A 853 -4.97 28.92 -44.34
N GLN A 854 -4.01 29.76 -43.95
CA GLN A 854 -3.32 30.70 -44.84
C GLN A 854 -1.97 31.10 -44.26
N ALA A 855 -0.99 31.40 -45.12
CA ALA A 855 0.28 32.02 -44.74
C ALA A 855 0.71 33.08 -45.77
N TRP A 856 1.57 34.01 -45.35
CA TRP A 856 2.18 35.02 -46.23
C TRP A 856 3.62 35.30 -45.82
N ASN A 857 4.43 35.80 -46.77
CA ASN A 857 5.86 36.06 -46.63
C ASN A 857 6.72 34.83 -46.26
N ALA A 858 6.17 33.63 -46.36
CA ALA A 858 6.87 32.36 -46.24
C ALA A 858 6.20 31.33 -47.17
N THR A 859 6.96 30.31 -47.55
CA THR A 859 6.42 29.06 -48.10
C THR A 859 6.23 28.11 -46.93
N THR A 860 5.06 27.47 -46.81
CA THR A 860 4.72 26.68 -45.61
C THR A 860 4.31 25.25 -45.96
N SER A 861 4.69 24.31 -45.11
CA SER A 861 4.18 22.93 -45.06
C SER A 861 3.76 22.57 -43.63
N VAL A 862 2.83 21.62 -43.51
CA VAL A 862 2.37 21.11 -42.20
C VAL A 862 2.46 19.59 -42.20
N SER A 863 3.06 19.04 -41.15
CA SER A 863 3.10 17.60 -40.87
C SER A 863 2.66 17.38 -39.42
N GLY A 864 1.57 16.63 -39.21
CA GLY A 864 0.92 16.55 -37.89
C GLY A 864 0.49 17.95 -37.39
N SER A 865 0.95 18.31 -36.19
CA SER A 865 0.75 19.63 -35.58
C SER A 865 1.90 20.62 -35.83
N VAL A 866 2.93 20.27 -36.61
CA VAL A 866 4.11 21.14 -36.82
C VAL A 866 4.00 21.90 -38.14
N LEU A 867 4.09 23.23 -38.07
CA LEU A 867 4.26 24.13 -39.21
C LEU A 867 5.74 24.33 -39.51
N THR A 868 6.16 24.06 -40.74
CA THR A 868 7.46 24.45 -41.26
C THR A 868 7.29 25.59 -42.25
N ALA A 869 8.01 26.69 -42.06
CA ALA A 869 7.94 27.91 -42.87
C ALA A 869 9.33 28.30 -43.37
N THR A 870 9.51 28.38 -44.69
CA THR A 870 10.76 28.79 -45.34
C THR A 870 10.63 30.16 -45.99
N ASN A 871 11.74 30.87 -46.12
CA ASN A 871 11.77 32.19 -46.74
C ASN A 871 11.22 32.19 -48.18
N VAL A 872 10.64 33.32 -48.59
CA VAL A 872 10.35 33.61 -49.99
C VAL A 872 11.52 34.37 -50.62
N GLY A 873 11.52 34.50 -51.96
CA GLY A 873 12.71 34.96 -52.69
C GLY A 873 13.26 36.35 -52.31
N TRP A 874 12.49 37.22 -51.65
CA TRP A 874 12.91 38.57 -51.29
C TRP A 874 13.30 38.75 -49.81
N ASN A 875 13.02 37.77 -48.93
CA ASN A 875 13.29 37.88 -47.49
C ASN A 875 14.23 36.81 -46.93
N GLY A 876 14.89 36.02 -47.78
CA GLY A 876 15.83 34.98 -47.35
C GLY A 876 17.19 35.50 -46.89
N THR A 877 17.68 36.60 -47.46
CA THR A 877 19.01 37.12 -47.12
C THR A 877 18.92 38.17 -46.02
N LEU A 878 19.43 37.84 -44.84
CA LEU A 878 19.52 38.75 -43.69
C LEU A 878 20.99 38.97 -43.34
N ALA A 879 21.38 40.24 -43.18
CA ALA A 879 22.67 40.57 -42.59
C ALA A 879 22.72 40.10 -41.11
N ALA A 880 23.91 40.07 -40.51
CA ALA A 880 24.07 39.74 -39.09
C ALA A 880 23.15 40.61 -38.20
N GLY A 881 22.35 39.97 -37.34
CA GLY A 881 21.34 40.64 -36.51
C GLY A 881 20.14 41.24 -37.28
N GLY A 882 20.07 41.03 -38.59
CA GLY A 882 18.96 41.48 -39.43
C GLY A 882 17.70 40.64 -39.19
N THR A 883 16.53 41.25 -39.36
CA THR A 883 15.25 40.61 -39.07
C THR A 883 14.31 40.60 -40.27
N THR A 884 13.47 39.58 -40.37
CA THR A 884 12.27 39.56 -41.23
C THR A 884 11.11 38.94 -40.48
N SER A 885 9.89 39.07 -41.00
CA SER A 885 8.70 38.47 -40.40
C SER A 885 7.81 37.81 -41.45
N PHE A 886 7.16 36.72 -41.04
CA PHE A 886 6.07 36.08 -41.77
C PHE A 886 4.86 35.91 -40.86
N GLY A 887 3.69 35.73 -41.45
CA GLY A 887 2.45 35.56 -40.68
C GLY A 887 1.56 34.48 -41.27
N PHE A 888 0.65 33.99 -40.44
CA PHE A 888 -0.26 32.92 -40.80
C PHE A 888 -1.59 33.00 -40.05
N ILE A 889 -2.59 32.29 -40.57
CA ILE A 889 -3.90 32.07 -39.95
C ILE A 889 -4.03 30.60 -39.59
N GLY A 890 -4.02 30.30 -38.29
CA GLY A 890 -4.32 28.99 -37.74
C GLY A 890 -5.81 28.84 -37.44
N THR A 891 -6.29 27.60 -37.41
CA THR A 891 -7.65 27.28 -36.95
C THR A 891 -7.62 26.88 -35.47
N GLY A 892 -8.75 27.02 -34.78
CA GLY A 892 -8.83 26.75 -33.34
C GLY A 892 -8.32 27.89 -32.46
N ALA A 893 -8.01 27.58 -31.19
CA ALA A 893 -7.46 28.53 -30.22
C ALA A 893 -5.93 28.62 -30.35
N PRO A 894 -5.31 29.81 -30.26
CA PRO A 894 -3.86 29.94 -30.38
C PRO A 894 -3.14 29.16 -29.26
N PRO A 895 -1.99 28.52 -29.52
CA PRO A 895 -1.21 27.85 -28.49
C PRO A 895 -0.71 28.86 -27.45
N SER A 896 -0.74 28.49 -26.17
CA SER A 896 -0.31 29.34 -25.05
C SER A 896 1.22 29.54 -25.04
N SER A 897 1.98 28.51 -25.40
CA SER A 897 3.45 28.51 -25.48
C SER A 897 3.96 27.58 -26.59
N PRO A 898 3.90 27.98 -27.88
CA PRO A 898 4.39 27.11 -28.96
C PRO A 898 5.91 26.98 -28.91
N THR A 899 6.43 25.78 -29.15
CA THR A 899 7.86 25.59 -29.42
C THR A 899 8.16 26.23 -30.76
N VAL A 900 9.22 27.04 -30.85
CA VAL A 900 9.65 27.69 -32.10
C VAL A 900 11.14 27.50 -32.27
N ALA A 901 11.54 26.92 -33.40
CA ALA A 901 12.93 26.71 -33.78
C ALA A 901 13.22 27.40 -35.12
N CYS A 902 14.44 27.93 -35.27
CA CYS A 902 14.91 28.52 -36.52
C CYS A 902 16.23 27.86 -36.93
N GLY A 903 16.29 27.49 -38.21
CA GLY A 903 17.49 27.11 -38.94
C GLY A 903 17.23 27.35 -40.40
#